data_AF-A0A818D544-F1
#
_entry.id   AF-A0A818D544-F1
#
_cell.length_a   1.000
_cell.length_b   1.000
_cell.length_c   1.000
_cell.angle_alpha   90.00
_cell.angle_beta   90.00
_cell.angle_gamma   90.00
#
_symmetry.space_group_name_H-M   'P 1'
#
loop_
_entity.id
_entity.type
_entity.pdbx_description
1 polymer ?
#
loop_
_entity_poly.entity_id
_entity_poly.type
_entity_poly.pdbx_seq_one_letter_code
_entity_poly.pdbx_strand_id
1 'polypeptide(L)'
;MNGLTTGNLLRNGDFSQLEFDGQPSIWNITGGQDNTSVTILPRKYLSLNAVEISVYTTRTLVKLTQTIQLEHSTNKSLLVMTFWHRTWIIYGSGSIQLEFYDSSNYKIGNEYVKSFSRNLTWSYVRITRPIRSYAISAKIVIQMYNSMGVVLMANISIEQVDVWKNATFFVSPRQDGTIFIQWNLENHGNTVANYDIYRSKGILSTLDDTHLLVTIPTMSSYGKNIYESMYTDHFVHLDTIYTYQVVARHSNRTIIDRTILIIGQADLGEDYYNITTLIALPRINGIHLSWKLRSKSTANKIILYNGIDSVFKINNSRAQLVGIYPVQDMKAIVELSNTGPFLLVSDDGNDIATVKLANLTRSRIVLTPTHLDFIREKTNQSGHAQEVFKALIKSIYTYQPDNSFNYCWSARDAALLYAITRDINYVHMAYSALNANRINYTIYDESAVKLRFSLSTMARVQAFDWAYYAFTIQQRQELIKDFQYAASIFTSYSDDHSRNSNDKASNWMGIVKSSELILHLTLYGEEGYPNDQAERRILFLLHELKLHLEHSYGPSGYMQEGLSYLAYTLPILGPAVYLAKSMGISILDDAWFRPDWHNLALHIISLRKRRNSLQFGVSDSTYSYNGFLPFIFNSTNDRNIKAALKWFYDRTMGINSSSPAYDGKDKSAALLYYPYEIVAQHPSVVFPRSTSMINDNVDGFYGFRNRYRDQNDVLIGLVNRNRRHAGWNANETFALSIMSHDTTWARMPGKEFQQYNVTRKFSTPLIDGWPREPPKGTKLGYTKAIKPFSDQGGGYVSIDSSVNLNITLASRDILVDMITRGNIDTIIAIHDQFVDILSHFWHWQISPDPDETNITLGNENNLSTFIIRGQNGSWLKGWLNNHQHATYNNTENVLRIIKQGFTANFKIVMALGMGTEPVAYRIATGINIDKACINFDALFQGLQCVTTTVIISTTATPGIKIPSIIIISITSTLVGLVVLIIVTILIRKIINRNNRIRPTLEIKPTVS
;
A
#
# COMPACT_ATOMS: atom_id res chain seq x y z
N MET A 1 -37.32 -22.42 24.88
CA MET A 1 -37.52 -23.69 24.15
C MET A 1 -36.17 -24.16 23.63
N ASN A 2 -35.76 -25.39 23.94
CA ASN A 2 -34.55 -25.98 23.37
C ASN A 2 -34.92 -26.56 22.00
N GLY A 3 -34.39 -25.98 20.92
CA GLY A 3 -34.52 -26.60 19.59
C GLY A 3 -33.92 -28.00 19.62
N LEU A 4 -34.58 -28.94 18.95
CA LEU A 4 -34.07 -30.30 18.78
C LEU A 4 -32.83 -30.24 17.87
N THR A 5 -31.76 -30.90 18.30
CA THR A 5 -30.53 -31.10 17.50
C THR A 5 -30.44 -32.57 17.17
N THR A 6 -30.14 -32.89 15.91
CA THR A 6 -30.03 -34.28 15.40
C THR A 6 -28.72 -34.98 15.83
N GLY A 7 -27.82 -34.26 16.50
CA GLY A 7 -26.45 -34.71 16.74
C GLY A 7 -25.57 -34.56 15.50
N ASN A 8 -24.31 -34.97 15.59
CA ASN A 8 -23.38 -34.89 14.47
C ASN A 8 -23.78 -35.93 13.40
N LEU A 9 -24.19 -35.45 12.23
CA LEU A 9 -24.56 -36.23 11.05
C LEU A 9 -23.33 -36.81 10.32
N LEU A 10 -22.13 -36.26 10.58
CA LEU A 10 -20.89 -36.69 9.95
C LEU A 10 -20.32 -37.93 10.64
N ARG A 11 -19.80 -38.88 9.86
CA ARG A 11 -19.04 -40.03 10.37
C ARG A 11 -17.56 -39.78 10.19
N ASN A 12 -16.75 -40.14 11.19
CA ASN A 12 -15.29 -39.98 11.14
C ASN A 12 -14.85 -38.54 10.80
N GLY A 13 -15.49 -37.55 11.41
CA GLY A 13 -15.15 -36.12 11.25
C GLY A 13 -13.91 -35.66 12.02
N ASP A 14 -13.51 -36.46 13.02
CA ASP A 14 -12.29 -36.31 13.80
C ASP A 14 -11.08 -36.99 13.14
N PHE A 15 -11.29 -37.72 12.03
CA PHE A 15 -10.28 -38.48 11.29
C PHE A 15 -9.53 -39.51 12.16
N SER A 16 -10.21 -40.11 13.14
CA SER A 16 -9.64 -41.14 14.01
C SER A 16 -9.63 -42.54 13.38
N GLN A 17 -10.53 -42.79 12.42
CA GLN A 17 -10.65 -44.08 11.72
C GLN A 17 -9.94 -44.02 10.36
N LEU A 18 -9.00 -44.93 10.13
CA LEU A 18 -8.19 -45.00 8.92
C LEU A 18 -8.44 -46.32 8.17
N GLU A 19 -8.41 -46.27 6.84
CA GLU A 19 -8.28 -47.46 5.99
C GLU A 19 -6.84 -48.01 6.04
N PHE A 20 -6.62 -49.20 5.47
CA PHE A 20 -5.31 -49.86 5.48
C PHE A 20 -4.20 -49.05 4.79
N ASP A 21 -4.56 -48.19 3.82
CA ASP A 21 -3.63 -47.31 3.11
C ASP A 21 -3.37 -45.96 3.83
N GLY A 22 -3.93 -45.78 5.03
CA GLY A 22 -3.78 -44.57 5.84
C GLY A 22 -4.73 -43.42 5.48
N GLN A 23 -5.63 -43.63 4.51
CA GLN A 23 -6.67 -42.64 4.18
C GLN A 23 -7.79 -42.62 5.23
N PRO A 24 -8.50 -41.48 5.41
CA PRO A 24 -9.62 -41.42 6.34
C PRO A 24 -10.78 -42.33 5.87
N SER A 25 -11.17 -43.28 6.70
CA SER A 25 -12.28 -44.20 6.41
C SER A 25 -13.58 -43.45 6.14
N ILE A 26 -14.43 -43.99 5.25
CA ILE A 26 -15.75 -43.46 4.83
C ILE A 26 -15.66 -42.22 3.90
N TRP A 27 -14.53 -41.53 3.84
CA TRP A 27 -14.35 -40.38 2.96
C TRP A 27 -13.88 -40.81 1.57
N ASN A 28 -14.53 -40.28 0.53
CA ASN A 28 -14.15 -40.53 -0.86
C ASN A 28 -13.17 -39.47 -1.34
N ILE A 29 -12.00 -39.89 -1.80
CA ILE A 29 -10.98 -39.03 -2.42
C ILE A 29 -11.07 -39.16 -3.95
N THR A 30 -11.17 -38.03 -4.65
CA THR A 30 -11.17 -38.01 -6.12
C THR A 30 -10.16 -37.01 -6.67
N GLY A 31 -9.42 -37.45 -7.69
CA GLY A 31 -8.38 -36.67 -8.35
C GLY A 31 -7.03 -36.69 -7.64
N GLY A 32 -5.96 -36.77 -8.43
CA GLY A 32 -4.58 -36.82 -7.96
C GLY A 32 -3.70 -37.70 -8.86
N GLN A 33 -2.84 -37.07 -9.66
CA GLN A 33 -1.74 -37.74 -10.34
C GLN A 33 -0.43 -37.05 -9.94
N ASP A 34 0.60 -37.86 -9.70
CA ASP A 34 2.03 -37.61 -9.47
C ASP A 34 2.49 -36.50 -8.51
N ASN A 35 1.61 -35.62 -7.98
CA ASN A 35 2.02 -34.46 -7.17
C ASN A 35 0.93 -33.98 -6.19
N THR A 36 0.09 -34.88 -5.70
CA THR A 36 -0.95 -34.57 -4.70
C THR A 36 -1.06 -35.68 -3.68
N SER A 37 -1.28 -35.33 -2.41
CA SER A 37 -1.50 -36.30 -1.34
C SER A 37 -2.66 -35.89 -0.44
N VAL A 38 -3.36 -36.89 0.11
CA VAL A 38 -4.27 -36.73 1.24
C VAL A 38 -3.76 -37.62 2.37
N THR A 39 -3.34 -37.03 3.49
CA THR A 39 -2.70 -37.76 4.60
C THR A 39 -3.30 -37.36 5.93
N ILE A 40 -3.41 -38.28 6.88
CA ILE A 40 -3.84 -37.95 8.25
C ILE A 40 -2.64 -37.68 9.14
N LEU A 41 -2.62 -36.50 9.76
CA LEU A 41 -1.64 -36.09 10.75
C LEU A 41 -2.20 -36.33 12.16
N PRO A 42 -1.65 -37.29 12.92
CA PRO A 42 -2.16 -37.60 14.25
C PRO A 42 -1.86 -36.48 15.26
N ARG A 43 -2.83 -36.19 16.13
CA ARG A 43 -2.71 -35.24 17.27
C ARG A 43 -2.14 -33.87 16.90
N LYS A 44 -2.50 -33.36 15.71
CA LYS A 44 -1.91 -32.14 15.16
C LYS A 44 -2.40 -30.85 15.82
N TYR A 45 -3.63 -30.81 16.35
CA TYR A 45 -4.18 -29.64 17.04
C TYR A 45 -5.22 -30.05 18.07
N LEU A 46 -5.18 -29.51 19.30
CA LEU A 46 -6.03 -29.93 20.42
C LEU A 46 -5.95 -31.43 20.72
N SER A 47 -4.82 -32.07 20.39
CA SER A 47 -4.66 -33.53 20.41
C SER A 47 -5.59 -34.30 19.44
N LEU A 48 -6.23 -33.61 18.49
CA LEU A 48 -7.10 -34.19 17.46
C LEU A 48 -6.29 -34.50 16.19
N ASN A 49 -6.75 -35.50 15.42
CA ASN A 49 -6.18 -35.78 14.11
C ASN A 49 -6.63 -34.72 13.11
N ALA A 50 -5.79 -34.48 12.10
CA ALA A 50 -6.08 -33.56 11.01
C ALA A 50 -5.90 -34.25 9.66
N VAL A 51 -6.81 -34.00 8.71
CA VAL A 51 -6.58 -34.33 7.31
C VAL A 51 -5.76 -33.23 6.64
N GLU A 52 -4.67 -33.61 6.00
CA GLU A 52 -3.85 -32.76 5.14
C GLU A 52 -4.17 -33.07 3.67
N ILE A 53 -4.50 -32.05 2.89
CA ILE A 53 -4.62 -32.11 1.43
C ILE A 53 -3.50 -31.27 0.86
N SER A 54 -2.55 -31.89 0.16
CA SER A 54 -1.37 -31.24 -0.40
C SER A 54 -1.40 -31.31 -1.93
N VAL A 55 -1.18 -30.18 -2.59
CA VAL A 55 -1.15 -30.04 -4.06
C VAL A 55 0.10 -29.27 -4.47
N TYR A 56 1.01 -29.89 -5.22
CA TYR A 56 2.28 -29.28 -5.61
C TYR A 56 2.28 -28.71 -7.04
N THR A 57 1.18 -28.85 -7.80
CA THR A 57 1.07 -28.35 -9.18
C THR A 57 -0.29 -27.68 -9.44
N THR A 58 -0.29 -26.62 -10.25
CA THR A 58 -1.46 -25.76 -10.46
C THR A 58 -2.52 -26.32 -11.42
N ARG A 59 -2.43 -27.59 -11.84
CA ARG A 59 -3.35 -28.23 -12.79
C ARG A 59 -4.17 -29.37 -12.19
N THR A 60 -4.05 -29.60 -10.90
CA THR A 60 -4.65 -30.77 -10.26
C THR A 60 -5.92 -30.39 -9.51
N LEU A 61 -6.93 -31.25 -9.62
CA LEU A 61 -8.13 -31.21 -8.81
C LEU A 61 -8.01 -32.33 -7.78
N VAL A 62 -8.12 -31.99 -6.51
CA VAL A 62 -8.26 -32.97 -5.42
C VAL A 62 -9.54 -32.65 -4.68
N LYS A 63 -10.38 -33.65 -4.46
CA LYS A 63 -11.60 -33.54 -3.65
C LYS A 63 -11.63 -34.63 -2.59
N LEU A 64 -12.01 -34.23 -1.37
CA LEU A 64 -12.37 -35.10 -0.27
C LEU A 64 -13.87 -34.92 0.00
N THR A 65 -14.64 -36.01 -0.05
CA THR A 65 -16.11 -35.94 0.01
C THR A 65 -16.73 -36.96 0.96
N GLN A 66 -17.83 -36.59 1.61
CA GLN A 66 -18.70 -37.49 2.38
C GLN A 66 -20.16 -37.07 2.20
N THR A 67 -21.05 -38.04 1.98
CA THR A 67 -22.50 -37.80 1.89
C THR A 67 -23.14 -38.08 3.24
N ILE A 68 -23.95 -37.14 3.72
CA ILE A 68 -24.76 -37.24 4.94
C ILE A 68 -26.25 -37.30 4.58
N GLN A 69 -27.03 -38.06 5.35
CA GLN A 69 -28.48 -38.09 5.22
C GLN A 69 -29.09 -36.96 6.06
N LEU A 70 -30.11 -36.30 5.53
CA LEU A 70 -30.83 -35.24 6.21
C LEU A 70 -32.11 -35.81 6.82
N GLU A 71 -32.46 -35.37 8.02
CA GLU A 71 -33.75 -35.70 8.61
C GLU A 71 -34.86 -34.93 7.89
N HIS A 72 -36.09 -35.49 7.84
CA HIS A 72 -37.22 -34.95 7.06
C HIS A 72 -37.33 -33.43 7.19
N SER A 73 -36.95 -32.72 6.14
CA SER A 73 -36.76 -31.28 6.17
C SER A 73 -38.09 -30.57 6.28
N THR A 74 -38.36 -29.89 7.39
CA THR A 74 -39.29 -28.76 7.33
C THR A 74 -38.59 -27.64 6.56
N ASN A 75 -39.35 -26.76 5.88
CA ASN A 75 -38.79 -25.59 5.16
C ASN A 75 -38.03 -24.58 6.07
N LYS A 76 -37.78 -24.91 7.33
CA LYS A 76 -37.11 -24.08 8.34
C LYS A 76 -35.82 -24.68 8.91
N SER A 77 -35.44 -25.91 8.54
CA SER A 77 -34.24 -26.57 9.09
C SER A 77 -32.93 -26.01 8.48
N LEU A 78 -31.90 -25.87 9.30
CA LEU A 78 -30.57 -25.37 8.94
C LEU A 78 -29.50 -26.44 9.19
N LEU A 79 -28.42 -26.44 8.41
CA LEU A 79 -27.19 -27.16 8.70
C LEU A 79 -26.19 -26.25 9.40
N VAL A 80 -25.67 -26.68 10.54
CA VAL A 80 -24.58 -26.04 11.27
C VAL A 80 -23.34 -26.90 11.08
N MET A 81 -22.37 -26.39 10.33
CA MET A 81 -21.07 -27.03 10.13
C MET A 81 -20.02 -26.35 11.00
N THR A 82 -19.23 -27.15 11.73
CA THR A 82 -18.07 -26.66 12.49
C THR A 82 -16.81 -27.42 12.12
N PHE A 83 -15.67 -26.74 12.07
CA PHE A 83 -14.37 -27.38 11.85
C PHE A 83 -13.23 -26.44 12.21
N TRP A 84 -12.06 -27.02 12.43
CA TRP A 84 -10.80 -26.29 12.48
C TRP A 84 -10.08 -26.42 11.15
N HIS A 85 -9.46 -25.35 10.67
CA HIS A 85 -8.61 -25.43 9.49
C HIS A 85 -7.35 -24.59 9.61
N ARG A 86 -6.32 -24.99 8.88
CA ARG A 86 -5.08 -24.25 8.66
C ARG A 86 -4.66 -24.46 7.21
N THR A 87 -4.16 -23.44 6.54
CA THR A 87 -3.95 -23.48 5.09
C THR A 87 -2.67 -22.75 4.68
N TRP A 88 -1.87 -23.41 3.85
CA TRP A 88 -0.69 -22.82 3.21
C TRP A 88 -0.86 -22.88 1.70
N ILE A 89 -1.61 -21.93 1.14
CA ILE A 89 -1.88 -21.87 -0.30
C ILE A 89 -1.01 -20.79 -0.93
N ILE A 90 -0.13 -21.21 -1.85
CA ILE A 90 0.80 -20.36 -2.59
C ILE A 90 0.12 -19.78 -3.84
N TYR A 91 -0.69 -20.59 -4.52
CA TYR A 91 -1.40 -20.21 -5.75
C TYR A 91 -2.83 -20.77 -5.73
N GLY A 92 -3.78 -20.05 -6.35
CA GLY A 92 -5.19 -20.44 -6.43
C GLY A 92 -5.93 -20.33 -5.08
N SER A 93 -6.97 -21.15 -4.92
CA SER A 93 -7.73 -21.28 -3.66
C SER A 93 -8.19 -22.72 -3.45
N GLY A 94 -8.37 -23.10 -2.20
CA GLY A 94 -9.18 -24.28 -1.86
C GLY A 94 -10.60 -23.83 -1.51
N SER A 95 -11.51 -24.78 -1.33
CA SER A 95 -12.84 -24.48 -0.80
C SER A 95 -13.46 -25.67 -0.10
N ILE A 96 -14.36 -25.40 0.82
CA ILE A 96 -15.36 -26.36 1.29
C ILE A 96 -16.74 -25.89 0.80
N GLN A 97 -17.55 -26.82 0.32
CA GLN A 97 -18.91 -26.57 -0.18
C GLN A 97 -19.86 -27.71 0.22
N LEU A 98 -21.15 -27.42 0.22
CA LEU A 98 -22.23 -28.40 0.40
C LEU A 98 -22.97 -28.55 -0.93
N GLU A 99 -23.19 -29.78 -1.37
CA GLU A 99 -24.04 -30.11 -2.53
C GLU A 99 -25.29 -30.82 -2.03
N PHE A 100 -26.48 -30.38 -2.41
CA PHE A 100 -27.76 -30.93 -1.95
C PHE A 100 -28.37 -31.83 -3.02
N TYR A 101 -28.94 -32.96 -2.58
CA TYR A 101 -29.52 -33.98 -3.45
C TYR A 101 -30.93 -34.35 -3.01
N ASP A 102 -31.80 -34.57 -3.99
CA ASP A 102 -33.18 -35.05 -3.77
C ASP A 102 -33.26 -36.58 -3.68
N SER A 103 -34.49 -37.11 -3.57
CA SER A 103 -34.74 -38.55 -3.46
C SER A 103 -34.39 -39.37 -4.70
N SER A 104 -34.21 -38.70 -5.84
CA SER A 104 -33.73 -39.31 -7.09
C SER A 104 -32.20 -39.23 -7.22
N ASN A 105 -31.50 -38.77 -6.17
CA ASN A 105 -30.06 -38.50 -6.18
C ASN A 105 -29.65 -37.45 -7.23
N TYR A 106 -30.57 -36.56 -7.62
CA TYR A 106 -30.28 -35.44 -8.51
C TYR A 106 -29.78 -34.25 -7.70
N LYS A 107 -28.72 -33.58 -8.17
CA LYS A 107 -28.16 -32.40 -7.50
C LYS A 107 -29.11 -31.20 -7.70
N ILE A 108 -29.80 -30.81 -6.64
CA ILE A 108 -30.76 -29.70 -6.65
C ILE A 108 -30.15 -28.35 -6.24
N GLY A 109 -28.91 -28.35 -5.77
CA GLY A 109 -28.18 -27.11 -5.49
C GLY A 109 -26.80 -27.33 -4.90
N ASN A 110 -26.07 -26.23 -4.76
CA ASN A 110 -24.85 -26.16 -3.99
C ASN A 110 -24.83 -24.87 -3.17
N GLU A 111 -24.22 -24.95 -2.00
CA GLU A 111 -23.98 -23.82 -1.13
C GLU A 111 -22.48 -23.72 -0.88
N TYR A 112 -21.95 -22.53 -1.16
CA TYR A 112 -20.56 -22.23 -0.86
C TYR A 112 -20.40 -22.07 0.65
N VAL A 113 -19.53 -22.88 1.26
CA VAL A 113 -19.28 -22.81 2.70
C VAL A 113 -18.15 -21.82 2.95
N LYS A 114 -16.93 -22.11 2.49
CA LYS A 114 -15.76 -21.24 2.73
C LYS A 114 -14.70 -21.38 1.64
N SER A 115 -14.05 -20.26 1.31
CA SER A 115 -12.81 -20.23 0.54
C SER A 115 -11.63 -20.44 1.47
N PHE A 116 -10.74 -21.32 1.07
CA PHE A 116 -9.42 -21.42 1.67
C PHE A 116 -8.47 -20.50 0.90
N SER A 117 -8.12 -19.39 1.56
CA SER A 117 -6.93 -18.60 1.24
C SER A 117 -5.80 -18.99 2.20
N ARG A 118 -4.69 -18.27 2.20
CA ARG A 118 -3.57 -18.52 3.11
C ARG A 118 -3.95 -18.21 4.57
N ASN A 119 -3.85 -19.19 5.46
CA ASN A 119 -4.05 -19.06 6.90
C ASN A 119 -3.06 -19.95 7.67
N LEU A 120 -1.98 -19.36 8.17
CA LEU A 120 -0.86 -20.12 8.76
C LEU A 120 -1.11 -20.64 10.17
N THR A 121 -2.26 -20.31 10.77
CA THR A 121 -2.69 -20.81 12.09
C THR A 121 -3.98 -21.59 11.98
N TRP A 122 -4.23 -22.42 12.99
CA TRP A 122 -5.55 -23.02 13.16
C TRP A 122 -6.64 -21.96 13.35
N SER A 123 -7.74 -22.12 12.65
CA SER A 123 -8.91 -21.26 12.79
C SER A 123 -10.16 -22.09 12.87
N TYR A 124 -10.98 -21.76 13.86
CA TYR A 124 -12.28 -22.36 14.03
C TYR A 124 -13.28 -21.70 13.08
N VAL A 125 -14.08 -22.52 12.41
CA VAL A 125 -15.14 -22.10 11.52
C VAL A 125 -16.43 -22.70 12.03
N ARG A 126 -17.46 -21.86 12.17
CA ARG A 126 -18.85 -22.27 12.37
C ARG A 126 -19.70 -21.60 11.32
N ILE A 127 -20.36 -22.39 10.49
CA ILE A 127 -21.13 -21.91 9.36
C ILE A 127 -22.53 -22.51 9.41
N THR A 128 -23.53 -21.66 9.20
CA THR A 128 -24.92 -22.08 9.08
C THR A 128 -25.39 -21.93 7.64
N ARG A 129 -26.05 -22.95 7.08
CA ARG A 129 -26.64 -22.91 5.74
C ARG A 129 -28.07 -23.44 5.76
N PRO A 130 -29.01 -22.79 5.05
CA PRO A 130 -30.36 -23.33 4.92
C PRO A 130 -30.34 -24.65 4.16
N ILE A 131 -31.16 -25.60 4.58
CA ILE A 131 -31.41 -26.81 3.80
C ILE A 131 -32.34 -26.43 2.66
N ARG A 132 -32.02 -26.84 1.43
CA ARG A 132 -32.89 -26.59 0.28
C ARG A 132 -34.14 -27.46 0.37
N SER A 133 -35.29 -26.91 -0.02
CA SER A 133 -36.54 -27.67 -0.09
C SER A 133 -36.33 -28.95 -0.91
N TYR A 134 -36.86 -30.07 -0.40
CA TYR A 134 -36.77 -31.41 -1.01
C TYR A 134 -35.38 -32.09 -0.95
N ALA A 135 -34.38 -31.48 -0.31
CA ALA A 135 -33.10 -32.16 -0.08
C ALA A 135 -33.28 -33.29 0.94
N ILE A 136 -32.91 -34.52 0.57
CA ILE A 136 -32.86 -35.67 1.50
C ILE A 136 -31.44 -36.00 1.93
N SER A 137 -30.44 -35.51 1.21
CA SER A 137 -29.03 -35.70 1.55
C SER A 137 -28.19 -34.48 1.16
N ALA A 138 -27.05 -34.34 1.82
CA ALA A 138 -26.04 -33.33 1.51
C ALA A 138 -24.67 -34.00 1.35
N LYS A 139 -23.88 -33.57 0.37
CA LYS A 139 -22.51 -33.99 0.17
C LYS A 139 -21.57 -32.85 0.51
N ILE A 140 -20.65 -33.10 1.41
CA ILE A 140 -19.58 -32.18 1.76
C ILE A 140 -18.48 -32.39 0.74
N VAL A 141 -17.98 -31.30 0.17
CA VAL A 141 -16.88 -31.35 -0.79
C VAL A 141 -15.82 -30.38 -0.34
N ILE A 142 -14.71 -30.90 0.16
CA ILE A 142 -13.49 -30.13 0.36
C ILE A 142 -12.65 -30.33 -0.90
N GLN A 143 -12.25 -29.24 -1.54
CA GLN A 143 -11.52 -29.31 -2.79
C GLN A 143 -10.39 -28.30 -2.90
N MET A 144 -9.36 -28.68 -3.63
CA MET A 144 -8.31 -27.82 -4.14
C MET A 144 -8.34 -27.90 -5.67
N TYR A 145 -8.59 -26.77 -6.34
CA TYR A 145 -8.70 -26.69 -7.79
C TYR A 145 -7.83 -25.57 -8.33
N ASN A 146 -6.97 -25.87 -9.32
CA ASN A 146 -6.00 -24.93 -9.88
C ASN A 146 -5.19 -24.19 -8.80
N SER A 147 -4.86 -24.90 -7.72
CA SER A 147 -4.16 -24.36 -6.57
C SER A 147 -2.88 -25.13 -6.28
N MET A 148 -1.97 -24.49 -5.55
CA MET A 148 -0.73 -25.08 -5.07
C MET A 148 -0.56 -24.73 -3.61
N GLY A 149 -0.39 -25.73 -2.75
CA GLY A 149 -0.29 -25.56 -1.32
C GLY A 149 -0.88 -26.73 -0.52
N VAL A 150 -1.17 -26.44 0.75
CA VAL A 150 -1.64 -27.41 1.75
C VAL A 150 -2.91 -26.89 2.44
N VAL A 151 -3.88 -27.77 2.66
CA VAL A 151 -5.07 -27.53 3.49
C VAL A 151 -5.09 -28.59 4.60
N LEU A 152 -5.02 -28.14 5.85
CA LEU A 152 -5.21 -28.94 7.05
C LEU A 152 -6.61 -28.68 7.60
N MET A 153 -7.34 -29.74 7.96
CA MET A 153 -8.61 -29.62 8.67
C MET A 153 -8.72 -30.64 9.80
N ALA A 154 -9.32 -30.26 10.90
CA ALA A 154 -9.55 -31.12 12.06
C ALA A 154 -10.97 -30.95 12.59
N ASN A 155 -11.53 -32.05 13.12
CA ASN A 155 -12.80 -32.08 13.83
C ASN A 155 -13.97 -31.44 13.06
N ILE A 156 -14.25 -31.95 11.87
CA ILE A 156 -15.41 -31.53 11.09
C ILE A 156 -16.67 -32.13 11.74
N SER A 157 -17.65 -31.29 12.04
CA SER A 157 -18.96 -31.71 12.53
C SER A 157 -20.06 -31.01 11.73
N ILE A 158 -21.17 -31.71 11.52
CA ILE A 158 -22.37 -31.14 10.90
C ILE A 158 -23.59 -31.57 11.67
N GLU A 159 -24.42 -30.61 12.06
CA GLU A 159 -25.66 -30.86 12.77
C GLU A 159 -26.83 -30.23 12.00
N GLN A 160 -27.99 -30.90 11.98
CA GLN A 160 -29.25 -30.29 11.52
C GLN A 160 -30.02 -29.72 12.72
N VAL A 161 -30.50 -28.47 12.59
CA VAL A 161 -31.22 -27.73 13.64
C VAL A 161 -32.50 -27.08 13.10
N ASP A 162 -33.59 -27.12 13.88
CA ASP A 162 -34.92 -26.67 13.42
C ASP A 162 -35.25 -25.18 13.68
N VAL A 163 -34.54 -24.54 14.62
CA VAL A 163 -34.73 -23.12 14.95
C VAL A 163 -33.37 -22.51 15.28
N TRP A 164 -33.11 -21.33 14.71
CA TRP A 164 -31.87 -20.60 14.97
C TRP A 164 -31.85 -20.11 16.42
N LYS A 165 -30.89 -20.60 17.22
CA LYS A 165 -30.40 -19.82 18.36
C LYS A 165 -29.32 -18.87 17.84
N ASN A 166 -29.48 -17.57 18.05
CA ASN A 166 -28.51 -16.53 17.66
C ASN A 166 -27.19 -16.65 18.43
N ALA A 167 -27.14 -17.48 19.48
CA ALA A 167 -25.97 -17.59 20.33
C ALA A 167 -24.80 -18.28 19.60
N THR A 168 -23.72 -17.53 19.40
CA THR A 168 -22.45 -18.04 18.91
C THR A 168 -21.39 -17.89 20.00
N PHE A 169 -20.47 -18.83 20.06
CA PHE A 169 -19.28 -18.71 20.87
C PHE A 169 -18.19 -19.49 20.17
N PHE A 170 -17.01 -18.89 20.03
CA PHE A 170 -15.85 -19.60 19.55
C PHE A 170 -14.56 -19.00 20.09
N VAL A 171 -13.55 -19.85 20.09
CA VAL A 171 -12.20 -19.58 20.55
C VAL A 171 -11.28 -20.01 19.42
N SER A 172 -10.28 -19.21 19.05
CA SER A 172 -9.38 -19.50 17.93
C SER A 172 -7.98 -18.95 18.18
N PRO A 173 -6.90 -19.71 17.95
CA PRO A 173 -5.55 -19.18 18.05
C PRO A 173 -5.25 -18.20 16.92
N ARG A 174 -4.23 -17.39 17.14
CA ARG A 174 -3.72 -16.35 16.22
C ARG A 174 -2.22 -16.53 15.99
N GLN A 175 -1.72 -16.02 14.86
CA GLN A 175 -0.30 -16.17 14.42
C GLN A 175 0.75 -15.59 15.38
N ASP A 176 0.33 -14.78 16.35
CA ASP A 176 1.17 -14.24 17.42
C ASP A 176 1.17 -15.11 18.69
N GLY A 177 0.50 -16.27 18.66
CA GLY A 177 0.36 -17.18 19.80
C GLY A 177 -0.66 -16.72 20.84
N THR A 178 -1.59 -15.83 20.48
CA THR A 178 -2.72 -15.42 21.34
C THR A 178 -3.99 -16.23 21.03
N ILE A 179 -5.00 -16.15 21.90
CA ILE A 179 -6.31 -16.78 21.68
C ILE A 179 -7.38 -15.71 21.50
N PHE A 180 -8.00 -15.67 20.32
CA PHE A 180 -9.16 -14.83 20.04
C PHE A 180 -10.45 -15.53 20.47
N ILE A 181 -11.32 -14.76 21.13
CA ILE A 181 -12.57 -15.20 21.70
C ILE A 181 -13.66 -14.30 21.10
N GLN A 182 -14.71 -14.89 20.54
CA GLN A 182 -15.87 -14.16 20.07
C GLN A 182 -17.15 -14.88 20.47
N TRP A 183 -18.14 -14.12 20.90
CA TRP A 183 -19.46 -14.60 21.27
C TRP A 183 -20.57 -13.80 20.59
N ASN A 184 -21.79 -14.27 20.77
CA ASN A 184 -23.05 -13.58 20.57
C ASN A 184 -24.00 -14.28 21.52
N LEU A 185 -24.73 -13.54 22.36
CA LEU A 185 -25.70 -14.10 23.29
C LEU A 185 -27.09 -13.59 22.92
N GLU A 186 -28.11 -14.42 23.14
CA GLU A 186 -29.49 -14.01 22.83
C GLU A 186 -29.95 -12.96 23.82
N ASN A 187 -30.00 -11.71 23.35
CA ASN A 187 -30.42 -10.63 24.21
C ASN A 187 -31.96 -10.67 24.36
N HIS A 188 -32.46 -11.34 25.42
CA HIS A 188 -33.88 -11.54 25.73
C HIS A 188 -34.60 -10.25 26.21
N GLY A 189 -34.26 -9.08 25.64
CA GLY A 189 -34.81 -7.79 26.05
C GLY A 189 -34.20 -7.18 27.31
N ASN A 190 -33.24 -7.83 27.95
CA ASN A 190 -32.50 -7.30 29.10
C ASN A 190 -31.33 -6.43 28.66
N THR A 191 -31.05 -5.33 29.37
CA THR A 191 -29.82 -4.56 29.16
C THR A 191 -28.65 -5.27 29.83
N VAL A 192 -27.85 -6.00 29.05
CA VAL A 192 -26.52 -6.45 29.49
C VAL A 192 -25.69 -5.22 29.84
N ALA A 193 -25.02 -5.23 31.00
CA ALA A 193 -24.13 -4.18 31.48
C ALA A 193 -22.65 -4.53 31.29
N ASN A 194 -22.30 -5.81 31.32
CA ASN A 194 -20.96 -6.30 31.00
C ASN A 194 -20.97 -7.80 30.63
N TYR A 195 -19.85 -8.25 30.07
CA TYR A 195 -19.50 -9.64 29.85
C TYR A 195 -18.27 -10.00 30.66
N ASP A 196 -18.39 -11.01 31.52
CA ASP A 196 -17.24 -11.63 32.19
C ASP A 196 -16.73 -12.80 31.37
N ILE A 197 -15.43 -12.84 31.10
CA ILE A 197 -14.77 -13.97 30.47
C ILE A 197 -14.02 -14.75 31.54
N TYR A 198 -14.31 -16.03 31.66
CA TYR A 198 -13.64 -16.94 32.58
C TYR A 198 -12.72 -17.89 31.81
N ARG A 199 -11.60 -18.27 32.43
CA ARG A 199 -10.59 -19.16 31.86
C ARG A 199 -10.04 -20.14 32.90
N SER A 200 -9.86 -21.41 32.52
CA SER A 200 -9.13 -22.41 33.31
C SER A 200 -8.25 -23.30 32.44
N LYS A 201 -7.22 -23.93 33.03
CA LYS A 201 -6.42 -25.00 32.40
C LYS A 201 -7.10 -26.38 32.46
N GLY A 202 -8.21 -26.48 33.19
CA GLY A 202 -9.05 -27.68 33.29
C GLY A 202 -10.51 -27.38 32.95
N ILE A 203 -11.41 -28.26 33.40
CA ILE A 203 -12.85 -28.02 33.32
C ILE A 203 -13.20 -26.86 34.25
N LEU A 204 -13.83 -25.82 33.72
CA LEU A 204 -14.31 -24.67 34.49
C LEU A 204 -15.53 -25.09 35.32
N SER A 205 -15.33 -25.50 36.58
CA SER A 205 -16.41 -25.96 37.47
C SER A 205 -17.05 -24.85 38.31
N THR A 206 -16.33 -23.76 38.57
CA THR A 206 -16.79 -22.61 39.36
C THR A 206 -16.56 -21.29 38.63
N LEU A 207 -17.47 -20.33 38.84
CA LEU A 207 -17.38 -18.96 38.32
C LEU A 207 -16.99 -18.02 39.47
N ASP A 208 -15.71 -18.02 39.81
CA ASP A 208 -15.13 -17.18 40.87
C ASP A 208 -14.03 -16.26 40.33
N ASP A 209 -13.60 -15.32 41.15
CA ASP A 209 -12.60 -14.30 40.78
C ASP A 209 -11.22 -14.90 40.43
N THR A 210 -10.93 -16.15 40.83
CA THR A 210 -9.66 -16.80 40.49
C THR A 210 -9.59 -17.24 39.03
N HIS A 211 -10.75 -17.47 38.41
CA HIS A 211 -10.88 -17.85 37.00
C HIS A 211 -11.32 -16.68 36.11
N LEU A 212 -11.71 -15.54 36.68
CA LEU A 212 -12.11 -14.36 35.93
C LEU A 212 -10.90 -13.79 35.18
N LEU A 213 -10.94 -13.84 33.86
CA LEU A 213 -9.91 -13.29 32.98
C LEU A 213 -10.11 -11.78 32.78
N VAL A 214 -11.32 -11.36 32.42
CA VAL A 214 -11.63 -9.96 32.14
C VAL A 214 -13.14 -9.70 32.23
N THR A 215 -13.51 -8.48 32.63
CA THR A 215 -14.87 -7.93 32.51
C THR A 215 -14.89 -6.86 31.43
N ILE A 216 -15.76 -7.02 30.42
CA ILE A 216 -15.91 -6.11 29.29
C ILE A 216 -17.25 -5.39 29.44
N PRO A 217 -17.27 -4.06 29.67
CA PRO A 217 -18.52 -3.31 29.76
C PRO A 217 -19.23 -3.29 28.41
N THR A 218 -20.56 -3.38 28.42
CA THR A 218 -21.37 -3.12 27.22
C THR A 218 -21.56 -1.63 27.03
N MET A 219 -21.50 -1.18 25.78
CA MET A 219 -21.71 0.21 25.38
C MET A 219 -23.20 0.40 25.06
N SER A 220 -24.02 0.32 26.10
CA SER A 220 -25.49 0.21 26.03
C SER A 220 -26.22 1.31 25.27
N SER A 221 -25.58 2.45 24.98
CA SER A 221 -26.20 3.62 24.35
C SER A 221 -26.38 3.55 22.83
N TYR A 222 -25.79 2.59 22.09
CA TYR A 222 -25.76 2.66 20.61
C TYR A 222 -26.11 1.38 19.83
N GLY A 223 -26.78 0.41 20.44
CA GLY A 223 -27.25 -0.81 19.76
C GLY A 223 -26.16 -1.85 19.51
N LYS A 224 -26.56 -3.06 19.10
CA LYS A 224 -25.68 -4.25 18.98
C LYS A 224 -24.42 -3.94 18.16
N ASN A 225 -23.29 -3.83 18.84
CA ASN A 225 -21.97 -3.68 18.23
C ASN A 225 -21.29 -5.06 18.28
N ILE A 226 -20.96 -5.64 17.13
CA ILE A 226 -20.38 -6.99 17.02
C ILE A 226 -19.02 -7.13 17.74
N TYR A 227 -18.42 -6.01 18.16
CA TYR A 227 -17.15 -5.99 18.88
C TYR A 227 -17.32 -6.02 20.40
N GLU A 228 -18.51 -5.67 20.94
CA GLU A 228 -18.83 -5.91 22.36
C GLU A 228 -18.78 -7.39 22.72
N SER A 229 -18.77 -8.25 21.70
CA SER A 229 -18.75 -9.67 21.84
C SER A 229 -17.45 -10.33 21.37
N MET A 230 -16.30 -9.64 21.51
CA MET A 230 -14.99 -10.25 21.28
C MET A 230 -13.89 -9.79 22.24
N TYR A 231 -12.87 -10.63 22.39
CA TYR A 231 -11.70 -10.39 23.23
C TYR A 231 -10.51 -11.22 22.71
N THR A 232 -9.28 -10.78 23.00
CA THR A 232 -8.09 -11.62 22.80
C THR A 232 -7.43 -11.90 24.13
N ASP A 233 -7.39 -13.18 24.51
CA ASP A 233 -6.60 -13.64 25.64
C ASP A 233 -5.12 -13.62 25.25
N HIS A 234 -4.46 -12.59 25.73
CA HIS A 234 -3.02 -12.44 25.61
C HIS A 234 -2.30 -13.34 26.62
N PHE A 235 -2.87 -13.69 27.76
CA PHE A 235 -2.16 -14.33 28.87
C PHE A 235 -2.03 -15.86 28.73
N VAL A 236 -2.01 -16.37 27.49
CA VAL A 236 -1.94 -17.80 27.18
C VAL A 236 -0.50 -18.26 26.98
N HIS A 237 -0.23 -19.51 27.31
CA HIS A 237 1.02 -20.20 27.00
C HIS A 237 0.84 -21.09 25.77
N LEU A 238 1.91 -21.22 24.98
CA LEU A 238 1.96 -22.17 23.89
C LEU A 238 1.80 -23.60 24.43
N ASP A 239 1.21 -24.47 23.62
CA ASP A 239 0.95 -25.88 23.95
C ASP A 239 0.08 -26.14 25.18
N THR A 240 -0.50 -25.09 25.78
CA THR A 240 -1.45 -25.21 26.88
C THR A 240 -2.88 -25.15 26.36
N ILE A 241 -3.69 -26.10 26.80
CA ILE A 241 -5.12 -26.15 26.52
C ILE A 241 -5.86 -25.37 27.61
N TYR A 242 -6.75 -24.48 27.20
CA TYR A 242 -7.58 -23.65 28.07
C TYR A 242 -9.07 -23.89 27.78
N THR A 243 -9.89 -23.81 28.82
CA THR A 243 -11.35 -23.79 28.72
C THR A 243 -11.85 -22.38 29.00
N TYR A 244 -12.75 -21.88 28.15
CA TYR A 244 -13.33 -20.54 28.24
C TYR A 244 -14.85 -20.57 28.41
N GLN A 245 -15.38 -19.60 29.16
CA GLN A 245 -16.81 -19.30 29.24
C GLN A 245 -17.04 -17.79 29.30
N VAL A 246 -18.07 -17.29 28.63
CA VAL A 246 -18.49 -15.89 28.72
C VAL A 246 -19.83 -15.82 29.42
N VAL A 247 -19.96 -14.89 30.38
CA VAL A 247 -21.14 -14.67 31.20
C VAL A 247 -21.62 -13.23 31.02
N ALA A 248 -22.82 -13.05 30.49
CA ALA A 248 -23.46 -11.74 30.41
C ALA A 248 -24.08 -11.40 31.77
N ARG A 249 -23.84 -10.17 32.27
CA ARG A 249 -24.43 -9.71 33.53
C ARG A 249 -25.18 -8.40 33.39
N HIS A 250 -26.12 -8.19 34.30
CA HIS A 250 -26.81 -6.93 34.51
C HIS A 250 -25.99 -5.98 35.39
N SER A 251 -26.38 -4.70 35.49
CA SER A 251 -25.66 -3.68 36.26
C SER A 251 -25.59 -3.97 37.77
N ASN A 252 -26.56 -4.74 38.28
CA ASN A 252 -26.60 -5.28 39.65
C ASN A 252 -25.84 -6.62 39.79
N ARG A 253 -25.02 -7.01 38.80
CA ARG A 253 -24.18 -8.22 38.75
C ARG A 253 -24.91 -9.56 38.60
N THR A 254 -26.24 -9.58 38.45
CA THR A 254 -26.96 -10.83 38.19
C THR A 254 -26.61 -11.40 36.81
N ILE A 255 -26.52 -12.72 36.70
CA ILE A 255 -26.24 -13.40 35.42
C ILE A 255 -27.50 -13.35 34.55
N ILE A 256 -27.36 -12.81 33.34
CA ILE A 256 -28.41 -12.78 32.32
C ILE A 256 -28.35 -14.05 31.47
N ASP A 257 -27.16 -14.39 30.98
CA ASP A 257 -26.92 -15.53 30.09
C ASP A 257 -25.45 -15.97 30.18
N ARG A 258 -25.12 -17.14 29.66
CA ARG A 258 -23.75 -17.66 29.57
C ARG A 258 -23.54 -18.54 28.35
N THR A 259 -22.34 -18.50 27.78
CA THR A 259 -21.95 -19.41 26.71
C THR A 259 -21.71 -20.83 27.23
N ILE A 260 -21.67 -21.80 26.32
CA ILE A 260 -21.09 -23.11 26.60
C ILE A 260 -19.58 -23.00 26.85
N LEU A 261 -18.98 -24.03 27.44
CA LEU A 261 -17.53 -24.14 27.56
C LEU A 261 -16.91 -24.45 26.19
N ILE A 262 -15.85 -23.73 25.82
CA ILE A 262 -15.07 -24.00 24.60
C ILE A 262 -13.59 -24.11 24.94
N ILE A 263 -12.94 -25.07 24.30
CA ILE A 263 -11.51 -25.31 24.43
C ILE A 263 -10.74 -24.49 23.39
N GLY A 264 -9.63 -23.89 23.79
CA GLY A 264 -8.65 -23.26 22.90
C GLY A 264 -7.23 -23.66 23.28
N GLN A 265 -6.35 -23.70 22.29
CA GLN A 265 -4.91 -23.89 22.48
C GLN A 265 -4.19 -22.86 21.63
N ALA A 266 -3.26 -22.14 22.25
CA ALA A 266 -2.44 -21.17 21.53
C ALA A 266 -1.49 -21.91 20.57
N ASP A 267 -1.37 -21.39 19.34
CA ASP A 267 -0.51 -21.93 18.29
C ASP A 267 0.22 -20.77 17.62
N LEU A 268 1.53 -20.88 17.41
CA LEU A 268 2.30 -19.89 16.64
C LEU A 268 2.05 -20.05 15.13
N GLY A 269 1.47 -21.17 14.70
CA GLY A 269 1.34 -21.51 13.29
C GLY A 269 2.68 -21.91 12.69
N GLU A 270 2.75 -21.95 11.36
CA GLU A 270 4.04 -22.07 10.66
C GLU A 270 4.75 -20.72 10.60
N ASP A 271 6.03 -20.70 10.98
CA ASP A 271 6.89 -19.53 10.87
C ASP A 271 7.13 -19.18 9.39
N TYR A 272 6.32 -18.27 8.86
CA TYR A 272 6.59 -17.63 7.58
C TYR A 272 6.93 -16.17 7.78
N TYR A 273 8.15 -15.94 8.24
CA TYR A 273 8.77 -14.64 8.17
C TYR A 273 9.67 -14.63 6.93
N ASN A 274 9.50 -13.67 6.04
CA ASN A 274 10.41 -13.48 4.90
C ASN A 274 11.66 -12.68 5.28
N ILE A 275 11.62 -12.03 6.45
CA ILE A 275 12.70 -11.22 6.98
C ILE A 275 13.02 -11.68 8.40
N THR A 276 14.28 -11.56 8.80
CA THR A 276 14.62 -11.68 10.23
C THR A 276 14.25 -10.37 10.92
N THR A 277 13.58 -10.46 12.06
CA THR A 277 13.25 -9.33 12.92
C THR A 277 13.90 -9.52 14.29
N LEU A 278 14.43 -8.45 14.88
CA LEU A 278 15.03 -8.42 16.20
C LEU A 278 14.64 -7.10 16.89
N ILE A 279 14.18 -7.18 18.13
CA ILE A 279 13.88 -6.02 18.98
C ILE A 279 14.57 -6.16 20.34
N ALA A 280 14.97 -5.05 20.93
CA ALA A 280 15.54 -4.97 22.28
C ALA A 280 14.75 -3.95 23.10
N LEU A 281 13.92 -4.40 24.04
CA LEU A 281 13.03 -3.53 24.82
C LEU A 281 13.37 -3.60 26.31
N PRO A 282 13.57 -2.46 27.02
CA PRO A 282 13.87 -2.49 28.44
C PRO A 282 12.62 -2.75 29.28
N ARG A 283 12.77 -3.56 30.34
CA ARG A 283 11.78 -3.81 31.40
C ARG A 283 12.44 -3.77 32.77
N ILE A 284 11.62 -3.74 33.82
CA ILE A 284 12.10 -3.72 35.21
C ILE A 284 13.01 -4.91 35.56
N ASN A 285 12.85 -6.05 34.87
CA ASN A 285 13.60 -7.27 35.11
C ASN A 285 14.73 -7.55 34.08
N GLY A 286 15.07 -6.59 33.22
CA GLY A 286 16.13 -6.76 32.21
C GLY A 286 15.78 -6.17 30.85
N ILE A 287 16.68 -6.34 29.89
CA ILE A 287 16.44 -6.05 28.47
C ILE A 287 15.87 -7.31 27.83
N HIS A 288 14.68 -7.20 27.26
CA HIS A 288 13.99 -8.26 26.55
C HIS A 288 14.40 -8.20 25.08
N LEU A 289 15.18 -9.18 24.66
CA LEU A 289 15.58 -9.39 23.28
C LEU A 289 14.64 -10.42 22.68
N SER A 290 13.89 -10.04 21.66
CA SER A 290 12.94 -10.93 21.00
C SER A 290 13.18 -10.90 19.49
N TRP A 291 13.16 -12.07 18.85
CA TRP A 291 13.46 -12.18 17.42
C TRP A 291 12.58 -13.21 16.72
N LYS A 292 12.47 -13.06 15.39
CA LYS A 292 11.93 -14.05 14.47
C LYS A 292 12.89 -14.19 13.30
N LEU A 293 13.29 -15.41 13.00
CA LEU A 293 14.18 -15.68 11.85
C LEU A 293 13.36 -15.82 10.57
N ARG A 294 13.96 -15.44 9.44
CA ARG A 294 13.36 -15.75 8.13
C ARG A 294 13.21 -17.26 7.94
N SER A 295 12.12 -17.70 7.29
CA SER A 295 11.77 -19.12 7.07
C SER A 295 12.84 -19.92 6.30
N LYS A 296 13.71 -19.24 5.55
CA LYS A 296 14.86 -19.83 4.83
C LYS A 296 16.19 -19.72 5.59
N SER A 297 16.17 -19.44 6.88
CA SER A 297 17.39 -19.44 7.68
C SER A 297 17.97 -20.86 7.73
N THR A 298 19.24 -21.00 7.36
CA THR A 298 20.00 -22.26 7.46
C THR A 298 20.70 -22.43 8.80
N ALA A 299 20.64 -21.40 9.66
CA ALA A 299 21.23 -21.45 10.98
C ALA A 299 20.55 -22.54 11.80
N ASN A 300 21.32 -23.35 12.54
CA ASN A 300 20.77 -24.30 13.54
C ASN A 300 20.82 -23.71 14.96
N LYS A 301 21.71 -22.75 15.16
CA LYS A 301 21.86 -21.98 16.40
C LYS A 301 22.08 -20.52 16.05
N ILE A 302 21.75 -19.67 17.00
CA ILE A 302 21.96 -18.24 16.94
C ILE A 302 22.85 -17.81 18.11
N ILE A 303 23.83 -16.97 17.81
CA ILE A 303 24.79 -16.44 18.77
C ILE A 303 24.45 -14.97 18.95
N LEU A 304 24.22 -14.57 20.19
CA LEU A 304 23.85 -13.21 20.55
C LEU A 304 25.06 -12.49 21.15
N TYR A 305 25.41 -11.35 20.58
CA TYR A 305 26.45 -10.45 21.08
C TYR A 305 25.85 -9.11 21.52
N ASN A 306 26.53 -8.46 22.48
CA ASN A 306 26.33 -7.07 22.86
C ASN A 306 27.61 -6.26 22.57
N GLY A 307 27.47 -4.96 22.31
CA GLY A 307 28.56 -4.00 22.14
C GLY A 307 29.03 -3.83 20.70
N ILE A 308 28.49 -4.62 19.78
CA ILE A 308 28.82 -4.63 18.35
C ILE A 308 27.57 -4.74 17.48
N ASP A 309 27.67 -4.28 16.24
CA ASP A 309 26.60 -4.26 15.24
C ASP A 309 26.94 -5.05 13.96
N SER A 310 28.11 -5.70 13.91
CA SER A 310 28.54 -6.58 12.81
C SER A 310 29.63 -7.57 13.26
N VAL A 311 29.64 -8.77 12.69
CA VAL A 311 30.60 -9.85 12.94
C VAL A 311 32.04 -9.41 12.73
N PHE A 312 32.31 -8.53 11.76
CA PHE A 312 33.67 -8.01 11.53
C PHE A 312 34.25 -7.27 12.73
N LYS A 313 33.40 -6.85 13.68
CA LYS A 313 33.81 -6.18 14.92
C LYS A 313 33.97 -7.13 16.11
N ILE A 314 33.73 -8.45 15.96
CA ILE A 314 33.85 -9.43 17.07
C ILE A 314 35.26 -9.47 17.64
N ASN A 315 36.30 -9.31 16.81
CA ASN A 315 37.69 -9.31 17.27
C ASN A 315 38.11 -8.01 17.98
N ASN A 316 37.22 -7.01 18.07
CA ASN A 316 37.47 -5.81 18.87
C ASN A 316 37.05 -6.06 20.33
N SER A 317 37.77 -5.46 21.29
CA SER A 317 37.62 -5.66 22.75
C SER A 317 36.26 -5.22 23.36
N ARG A 318 35.24 -4.94 22.54
CA ARG A 318 33.91 -4.48 22.96
C ARG A 318 32.79 -5.51 22.74
N ALA A 319 33.06 -6.59 22.01
CA ALA A 319 32.07 -7.64 21.80
C ALA A 319 31.94 -8.51 23.05
N GLN A 320 30.75 -8.53 23.64
CA GLN A 320 30.41 -9.41 24.75
C GLN A 320 29.47 -10.50 24.26
N LEU A 321 29.89 -11.76 24.36
CA LEU A 321 28.99 -12.89 24.12
C LEU A 321 27.91 -12.90 25.21
N VAL A 322 26.65 -12.80 24.79
CA VAL A 322 25.49 -12.85 25.67
C VAL A 322 25.05 -14.30 25.87
N GLY A 323 24.97 -15.07 24.77
CA GLY A 323 24.51 -16.45 24.82
C GLY A 323 24.42 -17.10 23.44
N ILE A 324 24.21 -18.41 23.45
CA ILE A 324 23.95 -19.23 22.26
C ILE A 324 22.58 -19.86 22.45
N TYR A 325 21.66 -19.61 21.52
CA TYR A 325 20.29 -20.07 21.61
C TYR A 325 19.98 -21.03 20.44
N PRO A 326 19.14 -22.04 20.66
CA PRO A 326 18.49 -22.78 19.59
C PRO A 326 17.64 -21.86 18.69
N VAL A 327 17.46 -22.22 17.43
CA VAL A 327 16.66 -21.45 16.47
C VAL A 327 15.18 -21.37 16.84
N GLN A 328 14.66 -22.38 17.55
CA GLN A 328 13.30 -22.36 18.06
C GLN A 328 13.08 -21.36 19.20
N ASP A 329 14.16 -20.94 19.89
CA ASP A 329 14.06 -19.91 20.91
C ASP A 329 13.92 -18.56 20.22
N MET A 330 12.98 -17.74 20.69
CA MET A 330 12.65 -16.44 20.08
C MET A 330 12.88 -15.28 21.03
N LYS A 331 13.48 -15.54 22.20
CA LYS A 331 13.59 -14.57 23.29
C LYS A 331 14.79 -14.83 24.19
N ALA A 332 15.41 -13.76 24.65
CA ALA A 332 16.39 -13.72 25.73
C ALA A 332 16.10 -12.54 26.67
N ILE A 333 16.46 -12.67 27.95
CA ILE A 333 16.45 -11.57 28.92
C ILE A 333 17.88 -11.37 29.40
N VAL A 334 18.39 -10.14 29.28
CA VAL A 334 19.77 -9.79 29.64
C VAL A 334 19.80 -8.64 30.64
N GLU A 335 20.93 -8.45 31.31
CA GLU A 335 21.08 -7.37 32.30
C GLU A 335 20.94 -5.97 31.67
N LEU A 336 20.36 -5.03 32.43
CA LEU A 336 20.18 -3.63 32.00
C LEU A 336 21.50 -2.87 31.79
N SER A 337 22.61 -3.36 32.34
CA SER A 337 23.96 -2.86 32.11
C SER A 337 24.41 -2.98 30.64
N ASN A 338 23.77 -3.88 29.87
CA ASN A 338 24.06 -4.13 28.47
C ASN A 338 23.44 -3.08 27.53
N THR A 339 23.95 -1.85 27.55
CA THR A 339 23.39 -0.73 26.77
C THR A 339 23.91 -0.61 25.33
N GLY A 340 24.84 -1.47 24.92
CA GLY A 340 25.38 -1.50 23.58
C GLY A 340 24.40 -2.01 22.52
N PRO A 341 24.76 -1.95 21.23
CA PRO A 341 24.00 -2.62 20.19
C PRO A 341 24.05 -4.15 20.38
N PHE A 342 22.99 -4.82 19.98
CA PHE A 342 22.88 -6.28 19.99
C PHE A 342 22.96 -6.82 18.57
N LEU A 343 23.67 -7.93 18.40
CA LEU A 343 23.87 -8.60 17.12
C LEU A 343 23.50 -10.08 17.25
N LEU A 344 22.61 -10.55 16.38
CA LEU A 344 22.36 -11.97 16.13
C LEU A 344 23.27 -12.46 14.99
N VAL A 345 24.01 -13.52 15.26
CA VAL A 345 24.95 -14.18 14.34
C VAL A 345 24.54 -15.64 14.17
N SER A 346 24.66 -16.19 12.97
CA SER A 346 24.41 -17.61 12.72
C SER A 346 25.59 -18.47 13.15
N ASP A 347 25.36 -19.77 13.29
CA ASP A 347 26.40 -20.76 13.59
C ASP A 347 27.48 -20.86 12.50
N ASP A 348 27.20 -20.42 11.27
CA ASP A 348 28.18 -20.25 10.18
C ASP A 348 28.93 -18.90 10.19
N GLY A 349 28.68 -18.05 11.19
CA GLY A 349 29.40 -16.79 11.40
C GLY A 349 28.88 -15.60 10.59
N ASN A 350 27.68 -15.65 10.01
CA ASN A 350 27.09 -14.53 9.28
C ASN A 350 26.24 -13.60 10.16
N ASP A 351 26.24 -12.30 9.85
CA ASP A 351 25.31 -11.33 10.45
C ASP A 351 23.86 -11.70 10.09
N ILE A 352 23.00 -11.93 11.09
CA ILE A 352 21.57 -12.20 10.87
C ILE A 352 20.75 -10.92 11.04
N ALA A 353 20.90 -10.25 12.18
CA ALA A 353 20.15 -9.03 12.52
C ALA A 353 20.86 -8.24 13.61
N THR A 354 20.71 -6.91 13.59
CA THR A 354 21.25 -6.01 14.60
C THR A 354 20.14 -5.10 15.14
N VAL A 355 20.24 -4.70 16.40
CA VAL A 355 19.29 -3.79 17.03
C VAL A 355 19.96 -2.95 18.12
N LYS A 356 19.37 -1.79 18.42
CA LYS A 356 19.75 -0.97 19.58
C LYS A 356 18.71 -1.11 20.68
N LEU A 357 19.13 -0.94 21.94
CA LEU A 357 18.20 -0.87 23.05
C LEU A 357 17.17 0.25 22.83
N ALA A 358 15.90 -0.09 22.94
CA ALA A 358 14.84 0.85 22.66
C ALA A 358 14.70 1.93 23.73
N ASN A 359 14.46 3.17 23.29
CA ASN A 359 14.17 4.28 24.19
C ASN A 359 12.67 4.36 24.52
N LEU A 360 12.32 4.16 25.79
CA LEU A 360 10.93 4.23 26.27
C LEU A 360 10.57 5.57 26.91
N THR A 361 11.43 6.60 26.87
CA THR A 361 11.11 7.92 27.43
C THR A 361 9.94 8.56 26.70
N ARG A 362 8.96 9.11 27.45
CA ARG A 362 7.80 9.82 26.88
C ARG A 362 8.03 11.35 26.85
N SER A 363 7.43 12.08 25.91
CA SER A 363 6.74 11.56 24.72
C SER A 363 7.73 10.90 23.76
N ARG A 364 7.30 9.80 23.12
CA ARG A 364 8.11 9.01 22.18
C ARG A 364 7.62 9.07 20.75
N ILE A 365 6.35 9.43 20.50
CA ILE A 365 5.83 9.60 19.14
C ILE A 365 6.28 10.96 18.61
N VAL A 366 7.49 10.97 18.02
CA VAL A 366 8.13 12.10 17.33
C VAL A 366 8.51 13.30 18.22
N LEU A 367 7.85 13.48 19.36
CA LEU A 367 8.06 14.56 20.32
C LEU A 367 9.00 14.17 21.46
N THR A 368 10.28 13.98 21.14
CA THR A 368 11.31 13.93 22.20
C THR A 368 11.37 15.27 22.96
N PRO A 369 11.85 15.32 24.22
CA PRO A 369 11.95 16.57 24.97
C PRO A 369 12.69 17.68 24.19
N THR A 370 13.83 17.36 23.59
CA THR A 370 14.62 18.30 22.77
C THR A 370 13.83 18.81 21.56
N HIS A 371 13.10 17.93 20.88
CA HIS A 371 12.29 18.34 19.73
C HIS A 371 11.09 19.19 20.16
N LEU A 372 10.46 18.89 21.29
CA LEU A 372 9.36 19.68 21.83
C LEU A 372 9.80 21.10 22.18
N ASP A 373 10.96 21.27 22.83
CA ASP A 373 11.51 22.59 23.14
C ASP A 373 11.82 23.39 21.87
N PHE A 374 12.38 22.72 20.86
CA PHE A 374 12.57 23.31 19.54
C PHE A 374 11.25 23.78 18.90
N ILE A 375 10.19 22.95 18.94
CA ILE A 375 8.87 23.33 18.40
C ILE A 375 8.29 24.52 19.17
N ARG A 376 8.39 24.56 20.51
CA ARG A 376 7.94 25.72 21.31
C ARG A 376 8.62 27.00 20.88
N GLU A 377 9.94 26.97 20.71
CA GLU A 377 10.71 28.11 20.21
C GLU A 377 10.18 28.57 18.84
N LYS A 378 9.99 27.64 17.89
CA LYS A 378 9.50 27.97 16.54
C LYS A 378 8.07 28.51 16.53
N THR A 379 7.17 28.03 17.39
CA THR A 379 5.80 28.56 17.47
C THR A 379 5.73 30.01 17.98
N ASN A 380 6.76 30.47 18.68
CA ASN A 380 6.88 31.85 19.17
C ASN A 380 7.54 32.80 18.14
N GLN A 381 8.06 32.27 17.04
CA GLN A 381 8.69 33.04 15.96
C GLN A 381 7.70 33.23 14.80
N SER A 382 7.73 34.38 14.13
CA SER A 382 6.92 34.57 12.92
C SER A 382 7.36 33.59 11.83
N GLY A 383 6.39 32.99 11.13
CA GLY A 383 6.65 32.03 10.05
C GLY A 383 5.76 30.82 10.09
N HIS A 384 6.18 29.75 9.41
CA HIS A 384 5.37 28.54 9.20
C HIS A 384 4.84 27.94 10.50
N ALA A 385 5.71 27.68 11.50
CA ALA A 385 5.30 27.07 12.77
C ALA A 385 4.16 27.85 13.46
N GLN A 386 4.30 29.17 13.58
CA GLN A 386 3.29 30.01 14.22
C GLN A 386 1.96 29.99 13.45
N GLU A 387 1.98 30.02 12.12
CA GLU A 387 0.76 29.96 11.31
C GLU A 387 0.07 28.60 11.38
N VAL A 388 0.83 27.49 11.34
CA VAL A 388 0.29 26.15 11.56
C VAL A 388 -0.29 26.02 12.96
N PHE A 389 0.41 26.54 13.98
CA PHE A 389 -0.04 26.51 15.37
C PHE A 389 -1.35 27.28 15.57
N LYS A 390 -1.49 28.50 15.01
CA LYS A 390 -2.77 29.24 15.00
C LYS A 390 -3.88 28.45 14.30
N ALA A 391 -3.57 27.83 13.16
CA ALA A 391 -4.53 27.01 12.41
C ALA A 391 -4.94 25.75 13.19
N LEU A 392 -4.03 25.16 13.97
CA LEU A 392 -4.29 24.03 14.86
C LEU A 392 -5.24 24.43 16.01
N ILE A 393 -4.97 25.56 16.68
CA ILE A 393 -5.86 26.13 17.70
C ILE A 393 -7.25 26.36 17.12
N LYS A 394 -7.36 26.94 15.93
CA LYS A 394 -8.67 27.13 15.28
C LYS A 394 -9.37 25.80 15.00
N SER A 395 -8.62 24.78 14.55
CA SER A 395 -9.18 23.49 14.14
C SER A 395 -9.87 22.77 15.30
N ILE A 396 -9.27 22.77 16.50
CA ILE A 396 -9.83 22.07 17.66
C ILE A 396 -11.23 22.55 18.05
N TYR A 397 -11.53 23.84 17.85
CA TYR A 397 -12.85 24.43 18.12
C TYR A 397 -13.86 24.23 16.98
N THR A 398 -13.38 23.85 15.79
CA THR A 398 -14.25 23.59 14.62
C THR A 398 -14.61 22.12 14.46
N TYR A 399 -13.99 21.22 15.23
CA TYR A 399 -14.38 19.81 15.25
C TYR A 399 -15.80 19.69 15.81
N GLN A 400 -16.79 19.68 14.91
CA GLN A 400 -18.18 19.51 15.28
C GLN A 400 -18.40 18.11 15.89
N PRO A 401 -19.15 18.02 17.01
CA PRO A 401 -19.43 16.77 17.70
C PRO A 401 -20.41 15.83 16.95
N ASP A 402 -20.92 16.24 15.79
CA ASP A 402 -21.88 15.51 14.96
C ASP A 402 -21.29 14.31 14.20
N ASN A 403 -19.95 14.22 14.12
CA ASN A 403 -19.25 13.07 13.56
C ASN A 403 -18.30 12.48 14.61
N SER A 404 -18.56 11.23 15.02
CA SER A 404 -17.75 10.49 16.00
C SER A 404 -16.25 10.44 15.64
N PHE A 405 -15.92 10.57 14.36
CA PHE A 405 -14.56 10.60 13.84
C PHE A 405 -13.79 11.90 14.13
N ASN A 406 -14.45 13.02 14.39
CA ASN A 406 -13.77 14.28 14.67
C ASN A 406 -13.15 14.33 16.08
N TYR A 407 -13.70 13.56 17.03
CA TYR A 407 -13.22 13.55 18.41
C TYR A 407 -11.79 13.03 18.55
N CYS A 408 -11.37 12.03 17.77
CA CYS A 408 -10.01 11.50 17.88
C CYS A 408 -8.95 12.51 17.40
N TRP A 409 -9.27 13.28 16.34
CA TRP A 409 -8.42 14.40 15.89
C TRP A 409 -8.39 15.53 16.90
N SER A 410 -9.55 15.87 17.49
CA SER A 410 -9.62 16.85 18.59
C SER A 410 -8.75 16.43 19.77
N ALA A 411 -8.81 15.15 20.17
CA ALA A 411 -7.97 14.61 21.24
C ALA A 411 -6.47 14.71 20.94
N ARG A 412 -6.06 14.27 19.74
CA ARG A 412 -4.67 14.34 19.27
C ARG A 412 -4.16 15.78 19.29
N ASP A 413 -4.90 16.68 18.66
CA ASP A 413 -4.47 18.05 18.46
C ASP A 413 -4.50 18.84 19.78
N ALA A 414 -5.47 18.60 20.66
CA ALA A 414 -5.47 19.17 22.00
C ALA A 414 -4.28 18.66 22.84
N ALA A 415 -3.95 17.37 22.79
CA ALA A 415 -2.78 16.85 23.48
C ALA A 415 -1.47 17.47 22.97
N LEU A 416 -1.35 17.71 21.66
CA LEU A 416 -0.22 18.43 21.08
C LEU A 416 -0.16 19.88 21.57
N LEU A 417 -1.31 20.58 21.59
CA LEU A 417 -1.39 21.95 22.09
C LEU A 417 -0.98 22.02 23.56
N TYR A 418 -1.42 21.08 24.41
CA TYR A 418 -0.93 20.96 25.78
C TYR A 418 0.59 20.75 25.83
N ALA A 419 1.12 19.83 25.01
CA ALA A 419 2.54 19.57 24.98
C ALA A 419 3.32 20.86 24.67
N ILE A 420 2.83 21.71 23.76
CA ILE A 420 3.47 22.98 23.40
C ILE A 420 3.26 24.06 24.48
N THR A 421 2.02 24.31 24.91
CA THR A 421 1.66 25.48 25.75
C THR A 421 1.70 25.23 27.25
N ARG A 422 1.62 23.97 27.68
CA ARG A 422 1.37 23.55 29.07
C ARG A 422 0.02 23.99 29.65
N ASP A 423 -0.91 24.48 28.83
CA ASP A 423 -2.26 24.83 29.28
C ASP A 423 -3.08 23.56 29.58
N ILE A 424 -3.44 23.38 30.86
CA ILE A 424 -4.19 22.22 31.35
C ILE A 424 -5.58 22.10 30.72
N ASN A 425 -6.16 23.20 30.24
CA ASN A 425 -7.44 23.17 29.53
C ASN A 425 -7.39 22.24 28.31
N TYR A 426 -6.25 22.18 27.62
CA TYR A 426 -6.07 21.27 26.49
C TYR A 426 -5.98 19.81 26.91
N VAL A 427 -5.51 19.50 28.13
CA VAL A 427 -5.54 18.13 28.68
C VAL A 427 -6.97 17.72 28.99
N HIS A 428 -7.77 18.61 29.58
CA HIS A 428 -9.19 18.36 29.81
C HIS A 428 -9.95 18.16 28.49
N MET A 429 -9.67 18.98 27.48
CA MET A 429 -10.22 18.78 26.13
C MET A 429 -9.79 17.44 25.53
N ALA A 430 -8.51 17.08 25.61
CA ALA A 430 -8.01 15.81 25.11
C ALA A 430 -8.68 14.62 25.79
N TYR A 431 -8.76 14.61 27.13
CA TYR A 431 -9.42 13.55 27.89
C TYR A 431 -10.91 13.45 27.58
N SER A 432 -11.60 14.59 27.51
CA SER A 432 -13.03 14.66 27.17
C SER A 432 -13.28 14.12 25.76
N ALA A 433 -12.44 14.50 24.79
CA ALA A 433 -12.54 14.02 23.42
C ALA A 433 -12.21 12.52 23.29
N LEU A 434 -11.25 11.99 24.05
CA LEU A 434 -10.99 10.54 24.12
C LEU A 434 -12.22 9.79 24.64
N ASN A 435 -12.83 10.27 25.71
CA ASN A 435 -14.05 9.68 26.28
C ASN A 435 -15.25 9.78 25.33
N ALA A 436 -15.44 10.94 24.71
CA ALA A 436 -16.50 11.15 23.72
C ALA A 436 -16.29 10.25 22.50
N ASN A 437 -15.06 10.10 22.01
CA ASN A 437 -14.76 9.18 20.94
C ASN A 437 -15.08 7.74 21.34
N ARG A 438 -14.66 7.31 22.53
CA ARG A 438 -14.97 5.98 23.10
C ARG A 438 -16.48 5.72 23.13
N ILE A 439 -17.26 6.67 23.65
CA ILE A 439 -18.73 6.55 23.80
C ILE A 439 -19.43 6.49 22.44
N ASN A 440 -19.01 7.30 21.47
CA ASN A 440 -19.64 7.38 20.14
C ASN A 440 -19.08 6.36 19.14
N TYR A 441 -18.30 5.39 19.61
CA TYR A 441 -17.60 4.43 18.77
C TYR A 441 -18.51 3.24 18.38
N THR A 442 -19.41 3.42 17.42
CA THR A 442 -20.22 2.30 16.91
C THR A 442 -19.45 1.53 15.84
N ILE A 443 -19.06 0.29 16.15
CA ILE A 443 -18.31 -0.56 15.23
C ILE A 443 -19.26 -1.60 14.60
N TYR A 444 -19.76 -1.32 13.40
CA TYR A 444 -20.48 -2.32 12.60
C TYR A 444 -19.50 -3.21 11.83
N ASP A 445 -19.94 -4.39 11.34
CA ASP A 445 -19.10 -5.30 10.50
C ASP A 445 -18.82 -4.76 9.09
N GLU A 446 -19.14 -3.50 8.81
CA GLU A 446 -18.82 -2.89 7.54
C GLU A 446 -17.32 -2.62 7.45
N SER A 447 -16.73 -2.98 6.31
CA SER A 447 -15.30 -2.81 6.03
C SER A 447 -14.82 -1.37 6.31
N ALA A 448 -15.58 -0.35 5.89
CA ALA A 448 -15.26 1.06 6.11
C ALA A 448 -15.04 1.42 7.59
N VAL A 449 -15.73 0.74 8.51
CA VAL A 449 -15.64 1.00 9.95
C VAL A 449 -14.29 0.52 10.53
N LYS A 450 -13.75 -0.60 10.03
CA LYS A 450 -12.44 -1.15 10.47
C LYS A 450 -11.28 -0.19 10.17
N LEU A 451 -11.32 0.48 9.02
CA LEU A 451 -10.34 1.52 8.67
C LEU A 451 -10.50 2.77 9.54
N ARG A 452 -11.74 3.22 9.79
CA ARG A 452 -12.01 4.34 10.71
C ARG A 452 -11.53 4.03 12.13
N PHE A 453 -11.65 2.77 12.57
CA PHE A 453 -11.12 2.29 13.85
C PHE A 453 -9.61 2.35 13.93
N SER A 454 -8.94 1.93 12.87
CA SER A 454 -7.49 2.01 12.79
C SER A 454 -7.02 3.47 12.93
N LEU A 455 -7.58 4.35 12.10
CA LEU A 455 -7.34 5.80 12.15
C LEU A 455 -7.59 6.43 13.53
N SER A 456 -8.76 6.14 14.10
CA SER A 456 -9.13 6.67 15.42
C SER A 456 -8.15 6.22 16.49
N THR A 457 -7.80 4.94 16.50
CA THR A 457 -6.87 4.38 17.48
C THR A 457 -5.49 5.03 17.39
N MET A 458 -4.96 5.24 16.19
CA MET A 458 -3.69 5.96 16.00
C MET A 458 -3.73 7.35 16.65
N ALA A 459 -4.78 8.15 16.39
CA ALA A 459 -4.90 9.51 16.93
C ALA A 459 -5.08 9.53 18.46
N ARG A 460 -5.84 8.56 19.00
CA ARG A 460 -6.02 8.40 20.45
C ARG A 460 -4.72 8.03 21.16
N VAL A 461 -3.93 7.13 20.57
CA VAL A 461 -2.64 6.71 21.13
C VAL A 461 -1.62 7.87 21.08
N GLN A 462 -1.65 8.69 20.03
CA GLN A 462 -0.87 9.94 20.00
C GLN A 462 -1.27 10.90 21.13
N ALA A 463 -2.57 11.09 21.35
CA ALA A 463 -3.05 11.92 22.46
C ALA A 463 -2.59 11.38 23.82
N PHE A 464 -2.66 10.05 24.01
CA PHE A 464 -2.19 9.38 25.21
C PHE A 464 -0.70 9.62 25.46
N ASP A 465 0.15 9.47 24.45
CA ASP A 465 1.59 9.67 24.57
C ASP A 465 1.97 11.13 24.84
N TRP A 466 1.37 12.08 24.12
CA TRP A 466 1.71 13.50 24.19
C TRP A 466 1.25 14.16 25.50
N ALA A 467 0.14 13.72 26.07
CA ALA A 467 -0.40 14.22 27.34
C ALA A 467 -0.19 13.26 28.53
N TYR A 468 0.62 12.20 28.37
CA TYR A 468 0.77 11.10 29.33
C TYR A 468 0.96 11.56 30.79
N TYR A 469 1.92 12.46 31.02
CA TYR A 469 2.27 12.94 32.37
C TYR A 469 1.23 13.88 32.97
N ALA A 470 0.33 14.43 32.16
CA ALA A 470 -0.72 15.34 32.60
C ALA A 470 -2.02 14.63 32.96
N PHE A 471 -2.24 13.43 32.40
CA PHE A 471 -3.33 12.58 32.86
C PHE A 471 -3.09 12.13 34.30
N THR A 472 -4.16 11.96 35.06
CA THR A 472 -4.07 11.32 36.38
C THR A 472 -3.76 9.84 36.22
N ILE A 473 -3.27 9.19 37.29
CA ILE A 473 -3.04 7.73 37.29
C ILE A 473 -4.32 6.98 36.91
N GLN A 474 -5.46 7.40 37.46
CA GLN A 474 -6.76 6.80 37.15
C GLN A 474 -7.12 6.95 35.66
N GLN A 475 -6.97 8.16 35.10
CA GLN A 475 -7.25 8.39 33.68
C GLN A 475 -6.35 7.52 32.79
N ARG A 476 -5.07 7.36 33.14
CA ARG A 476 -4.17 6.47 32.40
C ARG A 476 -4.62 5.01 32.47
N GLN A 477 -4.97 4.52 33.65
CA GLN A 477 -5.46 3.15 33.83
C GLN A 477 -6.75 2.88 33.04
N GLU A 478 -7.67 3.86 33.00
CA GLU A 478 -8.90 3.78 32.20
C GLU A 478 -8.58 3.71 30.69
N LEU A 479 -7.68 4.56 30.20
CA LEU A 479 -7.26 4.57 28.79
C LEU A 479 -6.48 3.30 28.41
N ILE A 480 -5.61 2.77 29.29
CA ILE A 480 -4.89 1.52 29.03
C ILE A 480 -5.87 0.35 28.82
N LYS A 481 -6.92 0.24 29.65
CA LYS A 481 -7.97 -0.79 29.50
C LYS A 481 -8.70 -0.65 28.17
N ASP A 482 -9.04 0.58 27.80
CA ASP A 482 -9.68 0.89 26.51
C ASP A 482 -8.78 0.52 25.33
N PHE A 483 -7.47 0.80 25.41
CA PHE A 483 -6.53 0.39 24.37
C PHE A 483 -6.24 -1.13 24.33
N GLN A 484 -6.32 -1.84 25.44
CA GLN A 484 -6.26 -3.31 25.45
C GLN A 484 -7.43 -3.92 24.68
N TYR A 485 -8.61 -3.36 24.88
CA TYR A 485 -9.78 -3.72 24.10
C TYR A 485 -9.57 -3.37 22.62
N ALA A 486 -9.00 -2.20 22.31
CA ALA A 486 -8.66 -1.84 20.94
C ALA A 486 -7.64 -2.81 20.29
N ALA A 487 -6.64 -3.28 21.04
CA ALA A 487 -5.70 -4.31 20.59
C ALA A 487 -6.42 -5.62 20.23
N SER A 488 -7.39 -6.03 21.06
CA SER A 488 -8.23 -7.22 20.81
C SER A 488 -9.09 -7.10 19.54
N ILE A 489 -9.45 -5.88 19.15
CA ILE A 489 -10.17 -5.64 17.89
C ILE A 489 -9.22 -5.81 16.70
N PHE A 490 -7.98 -5.31 16.78
CA PHE A 490 -7.04 -5.46 15.66
C PHE A 490 -6.65 -6.91 15.38
N THR A 491 -6.56 -7.76 16.41
CA THR A 491 -6.30 -9.20 16.24
C THR A 491 -7.47 -9.93 15.56
N SER A 492 -8.69 -9.37 15.59
CA SER A 492 -9.86 -9.90 14.89
C SER A 492 -9.81 -9.75 13.36
N TYR A 493 -8.94 -8.89 12.84
CA TYR A 493 -8.90 -8.46 11.44
C TYR A 493 -8.25 -9.47 10.46
N SER A 494 -8.24 -10.76 10.78
CA SER A 494 -7.50 -11.82 10.06
C SER A 494 -8.04 -12.25 8.68
N ASP A 495 -9.31 -11.96 8.36
CA ASP A 495 -10.05 -12.70 7.32
C ASP A 495 -10.35 -11.92 6.02
N ASP A 496 -9.92 -10.67 5.91
CA ASP A 496 -10.34 -9.83 4.78
C ASP A 496 -9.47 -10.03 3.52
N HIS A 497 -10.11 -10.11 2.35
CA HIS A 497 -9.59 -10.77 1.14
C HIS A 497 -8.35 -10.12 0.49
N SER A 498 -7.97 -8.89 0.88
CA SER A 498 -6.74 -8.22 0.44
C SER A 498 -5.54 -8.47 1.36
N ARG A 499 -5.77 -8.97 2.60
CA ARG A 499 -4.79 -9.04 3.70
C ARG A 499 -3.95 -10.32 3.73
N ASN A 500 -4.48 -11.41 3.17
CA ASN A 500 -3.81 -12.72 3.11
C ASN A 500 -3.16 -13.01 1.74
N SER A 501 -3.09 -12.00 0.86
CA SER A 501 -2.27 -12.10 -0.34
C SER A 501 -0.78 -12.04 0.04
N ASN A 502 0.06 -12.82 -0.64
CA ASN A 502 1.52 -12.75 -0.46
C ASN A 502 2.09 -11.35 -0.76
N ASP A 503 1.35 -10.55 -1.54
CA ASP A 503 1.75 -9.23 -2.00
C ASP A 503 1.61 -8.16 -0.92
N LYS A 504 0.74 -8.31 0.11
CA LYS A 504 0.57 -7.32 1.21
C LYS A 504 0.42 -5.84 0.77
N ALA A 505 0.10 -5.63 -0.50
CA ALA A 505 0.24 -4.33 -1.15
C ALA A 505 -0.93 -3.38 -0.86
N SER A 506 -2.05 -3.87 -0.34
CA SER A 506 -3.25 -3.05 -0.12
C SER A 506 -3.04 -1.98 0.95
N ASN A 507 -3.58 -0.77 0.75
CA ASN A 507 -3.58 0.30 1.75
C ASN A 507 -4.10 -0.14 3.14
N TRP A 508 -5.06 -1.08 3.16
CA TRP A 508 -5.58 -1.69 4.37
C TRP A 508 -4.49 -2.27 5.27
N MET A 509 -3.46 -2.89 4.69
CA MET A 509 -2.33 -3.42 5.44
C MET A 509 -1.57 -2.28 6.11
N GLY A 510 -1.19 -1.25 5.35
CA GLY A 510 -0.52 -0.06 5.88
C GLY A 510 -1.31 0.60 7.01
N ILE A 511 -2.61 0.81 6.83
CA ILE A 511 -3.46 1.51 7.81
C ILE A 511 -3.63 0.70 9.09
N VAL A 512 -4.10 -0.54 8.96
CA VAL A 512 -4.44 -1.39 10.11
C VAL A 512 -3.17 -1.73 10.91
N LYS A 513 -2.12 -2.21 10.23
CA LYS A 513 -0.91 -2.69 10.90
C LYS A 513 -0.07 -1.56 11.49
N SER A 514 -0.07 -0.38 10.88
CA SER A 514 0.61 0.78 11.45
C SER A 514 -0.10 1.29 12.70
N SER A 515 -1.43 1.34 12.68
CA SER A 515 -2.22 1.76 13.85
C SER A 515 -2.03 0.81 15.03
N GLU A 516 -2.04 -0.50 14.75
CA GLU A 516 -1.78 -1.53 15.74
C GLU A 516 -0.35 -1.46 16.29
N LEU A 517 0.65 -1.23 15.42
CA LEU A 517 2.05 -1.10 15.84
C LEU A 517 2.25 0.11 16.76
N ILE A 518 1.68 1.26 16.40
CA ILE A 518 1.72 2.47 17.23
C ILE A 518 1.10 2.19 18.60
N LEU A 519 -0.04 1.50 18.65
CA LEU A 519 -0.68 1.12 19.90
C LEU A 519 0.25 0.28 20.79
N HIS A 520 0.82 -0.81 20.26
CA HIS A 520 1.69 -1.69 21.04
C HIS A 520 2.98 -0.98 21.50
N LEU A 521 3.66 -0.25 20.61
CA LEU A 521 4.89 0.48 20.96
C LEU A 521 4.64 1.58 21.98
N THR A 522 3.48 2.24 21.90
CA THR A 522 3.13 3.29 22.85
C THR A 522 2.82 2.71 24.21
N LEU A 523 2.09 1.61 24.31
CA LEU A 523 1.69 1.03 25.61
C LEU A 523 2.75 0.11 26.22
N TYR A 524 3.79 -0.23 25.47
CA TYR A 524 4.87 -1.06 25.99
C TYR A 524 5.54 -0.41 27.20
N GLY A 525 5.63 -1.19 28.28
CA GLY A 525 6.15 -0.79 29.58
C GLY A 525 5.10 -0.28 30.56
N GLU A 526 3.84 -0.12 30.15
CA GLU A 526 2.77 0.30 31.07
C GLU A 526 2.34 -0.83 32.01
N GLU A 527 2.01 -0.46 33.24
CA GLU A 527 1.46 -1.39 34.23
C GLU A 527 0.10 -1.93 33.77
N GLY A 528 -0.11 -3.24 33.92
CA GLY A 528 -1.33 -3.92 33.49
C GLY A 528 -1.38 -4.24 31.99
N TYR A 529 -0.47 -3.72 31.16
CA TYR A 529 -0.41 -4.04 29.72
C TYR A 529 0.32 -5.37 29.45
N PRO A 530 -0.19 -6.26 28.57
CA PRO A 530 0.42 -7.58 28.30
C PRO A 530 1.69 -7.48 27.45
N ASN A 531 2.79 -7.04 28.05
CA ASN A 531 4.05 -6.71 27.36
C ASN A 531 4.67 -7.90 26.61
N ASP A 532 4.62 -9.12 27.16
CA ASP A 532 5.21 -10.30 26.51
C ASP A 532 4.52 -10.65 25.18
N GLN A 533 3.20 -10.44 25.10
CA GLN A 533 2.44 -10.64 23.87
C GLN A 533 2.54 -9.45 22.93
N ALA A 534 2.63 -8.24 23.50
CA ALA A 534 2.92 -7.05 22.71
C ALA A 534 4.26 -7.20 21.96
N GLU A 535 5.30 -7.78 22.56
CA GLU A 535 6.57 -8.08 21.88
C GLU A 535 6.40 -8.98 20.66
N ARG A 536 5.70 -10.12 20.81
CA ARG A 536 5.41 -11.03 19.69
C ARG A 536 4.63 -10.33 18.60
N ARG A 537 3.65 -9.51 19.00
CA ARG A 537 2.83 -8.76 18.08
C ARG A 537 3.62 -7.68 17.35
N ILE A 538 4.51 -6.96 18.04
CA ILE A 538 5.41 -5.97 17.46
C ILE A 538 6.28 -6.63 16.38
N LEU A 539 6.89 -7.79 16.64
CA LEU A 539 7.69 -8.53 15.64
C LEU A 539 6.87 -8.87 14.39
N PHE A 540 5.64 -9.36 14.57
CA PHE A 540 4.72 -9.64 13.47
C PHE A 540 4.37 -8.38 12.67
N LEU A 541 4.07 -7.27 13.34
CA LEU A 541 3.66 -6.02 12.69
C LEU A 541 4.81 -5.37 11.93
N LEU A 542 6.03 -5.39 12.48
CA LEU A 542 7.22 -4.92 11.79
C LEU A 542 7.48 -5.73 10.51
N HIS A 543 7.28 -7.05 10.56
CA HIS A 543 7.35 -7.90 9.37
C HIS A 543 6.30 -7.51 8.31
N GLU A 544 5.02 -7.45 8.70
CA GLU A 544 3.93 -7.14 7.78
C GLU A 544 4.07 -5.75 7.14
N LEU A 545 4.49 -4.75 7.92
CA LEU A 545 4.69 -3.38 7.43
C LEU A 545 5.90 -3.26 6.52
N LYS A 546 6.99 -4.01 6.76
CA LYS A 546 8.11 -4.06 5.82
C LYS A 546 7.67 -4.63 4.47
N LEU A 547 6.96 -5.75 4.47
CA LEU A 547 6.42 -6.34 3.24
C LEU A 547 5.46 -5.38 2.52
N HIS A 548 4.59 -4.69 3.28
CA HIS A 548 3.74 -3.64 2.72
C HIS A 548 4.57 -2.53 2.06
N LEU A 549 5.59 -2.00 2.74
CA LEU A 549 6.47 -0.97 2.17
C LEU A 549 7.22 -1.43 0.92
N GLU A 550 7.63 -2.70 0.87
CA GLU A 550 8.37 -3.28 -0.27
C GLU A 550 7.46 -3.55 -1.47
N HIS A 551 6.20 -3.94 -1.24
CA HIS A 551 5.29 -4.36 -2.29
C HIS A 551 4.21 -3.32 -2.65
N SER A 552 3.90 -2.34 -1.81
CA SER A 552 2.90 -1.32 -2.15
C SER A 552 3.44 -0.22 -3.03
N TYR A 553 4.75 0.03 -2.97
CA TYR A 553 5.37 1.21 -3.54
C TYR A 553 6.48 0.81 -4.52
N GLY A 554 6.41 1.29 -5.77
CA GLY A 554 7.50 1.13 -6.73
C GLY A 554 8.76 1.92 -6.32
N PRO A 555 9.90 1.74 -6.99
CA PRO A 555 11.10 2.56 -6.76
C PRO A 555 10.86 4.07 -6.83
N SER A 556 9.90 4.53 -7.64
CA SER A 556 9.54 5.95 -7.69
C SER A 556 8.66 6.43 -6.53
N GLY A 557 8.15 5.52 -5.69
CA GLY A 557 7.07 5.82 -4.73
C GLY A 557 5.66 5.72 -5.32
N TYR A 558 5.53 5.44 -6.61
CA TYR A 558 4.23 5.15 -7.24
C TYR A 558 3.54 4.00 -6.51
N MET A 559 2.23 4.14 -6.29
CA MET A 559 1.37 3.05 -5.81
C MET A 559 0.19 2.86 -6.74
N GLN A 560 -0.15 1.62 -7.02
CA GLN A 560 -1.23 1.29 -7.95
C GLN A 560 -2.62 1.76 -7.47
N GLU A 561 -2.84 1.89 -6.16
CA GLU A 561 -4.13 2.40 -5.67
C GLU A 561 -4.32 3.90 -5.91
N GLY A 562 -3.29 4.64 -6.32
CA GLY A 562 -3.40 6.07 -6.60
C GLY A 562 -2.98 6.99 -5.47
N LEU A 563 -2.84 8.28 -5.78
CA LEU A 563 -2.36 9.30 -4.84
C LEU A 563 -3.29 9.49 -3.64
N SER A 564 -4.62 9.40 -3.81
CA SER A 564 -5.55 9.46 -2.68
C SER A 564 -5.30 8.38 -1.65
N TYR A 565 -5.01 7.15 -2.06
CA TYR A 565 -4.72 6.06 -1.12
C TYR A 565 -3.29 6.14 -0.57
N LEU A 566 -2.37 6.76 -1.31
CA LEU A 566 -1.04 7.11 -0.82
C LEU A 566 -1.13 8.11 0.34
N ALA A 567 -1.84 9.21 0.11
CA ALA A 567 -2.07 10.28 1.07
C ALA A 567 -2.99 9.89 2.22
N TYR A 568 -3.82 8.86 2.04
CA TYR A 568 -4.63 8.28 3.10
C TYR A 568 -3.84 7.31 3.99
N THR A 569 -2.87 6.58 3.43
CA THR A 569 -2.09 5.57 4.16
C THR A 569 -0.93 6.20 4.93
N LEU A 570 -0.21 7.13 4.31
CA LEU A 570 1.00 7.71 4.89
C LEU A 570 0.80 8.46 6.22
N PRO A 571 -0.30 9.16 6.47
CA PRO A 571 -0.55 9.79 7.76
C PRO A 571 -0.61 8.83 8.94
N ILE A 572 -0.72 7.53 8.68
CA ILE A 572 -0.76 6.47 9.69
C ILE A 572 0.54 5.66 9.66
N LEU A 573 1.02 5.31 8.46
CA LEU A 573 2.26 4.57 8.27
C LEU A 573 3.49 5.37 8.70
N GLY A 574 3.54 6.66 8.35
CA GLY A 574 4.62 7.57 8.73
C GLY A 574 4.85 7.62 10.24
N PRO A 575 3.82 7.95 11.07
CA PRO A 575 3.97 7.93 12.52
C PRO A 575 4.42 6.58 13.09
N ALA A 576 4.01 5.45 12.52
CA ALA A 576 4.45 4.13 12.97
C ALA A 576 5.94 3.90 12.72
N VAL A 577 6.40 4.22 11.51
CA VAL A 577 7.82 4.14 11.13
C VAL A 577 8.65 5.10 12.01
N TYR A 578 8.19 6.34 12.18
CA TYR A 578 8.91 7.34 12.96
C TYR A 578 8.93 7.05 14.46
N LEU A 579 7.87 6.45 15.01
CA LEU A 579 7.87 5.96 16.39
C LEU A 579 8.83 4.78 16.56
N ALA A 580 8.80 3.79 15.67
CA ALA A 580 9.75 2.68 15.71
C ALA A 580 11.19 3.21 15.68
N LYS A 581 11.48 4.16 14.76
CA LYS A 581 12.79 4.79 14.64
C LYS A 581 13.19 5.62 15.85
N SER A 582 12.29 6.42 16.44
CA SER A 582 12.58 7.21 17.66
C SER A 582 12.89 6.30 18.86
N MET A 583 12.29 5.11 18.87
CA MET A 583 12.59 4.04 19.81
C MET A 583 13.82 3.21 19.42
N GLY A 584 14.57 3.56 18.37
CA GLY A 584 15.78 2.82 17.97
C GLY A 584 15.53 1.49 17.23
N ILE A 585 14.30 1.23 16.79
CA ILE A 585 13.90 0.07 15.99
C ILE A 585 13.99 0.47 14.50
N SER A 586 15.05 0.04 13.80
CA SER A 586 15.36 0.47 12.43
C SER A 586 14.93 -0.50 11.32
N ILE A 587 14.20 -1.57 11.64
CA ILE A 587 13.87 -2.62 10.68
C ILE A 587 13.07 -2.15 9.46
N LEU A 588 12.30 -1.05 9.61
CA LEU A 588 11.50 -0.45 8.56
C LEU A 588 12.27 0.59 7.74
N ASP A 589 13.47 1.01 8.17
CA ASP A 589 14.18 2.15 7.59
C ASP A 589 14.45 1.93 6.09
N ASP A 590 15.09 0.83 5.71
CA ASP A 590 15.44 0.57 4.30
C ASP A 590 14.21 0.57 3.39
N ALA A 591 13.11 -0.06 3.84
CA ALA A 591 11.87 -0.13 3.08
C ALA A 591 11.14 1.22 3.01
N TRP A 592 11.29 2.07 4.03
CA TRP A 592 10.76 3.44 4.07
C TRP A 592 11.55 4.41 3.18
N PHE A 593 12.88 4.29 3.18
CA PHE A 593 13.80 5.16 2.41
C PHE A 593 13.92 4.77 0.93
N ARG A 594 13.57 3.53 0.57
CA ARG A 594 13.70 3.03 -0.80
C ARG A 594 12.90 3.82 -1.85
N PRO A 595 11.61 4.16 -1.65
CA PRO A 595 10.85 4.80 -2.72
C PRO A 595 11.21 6.30 -2.85
N ASP A 596 11.29 6.82 -4.07
CA ASP A 596 11.62 8.24 -4.34
C ASP A 596 10.38 9.16 -4.25
N TRP A 597 9.66 9.10 -3.12
CA TRP A 597 8.41 9.83 -2.88
C TRP A 597 8.50 11.32 -3.19
N HIS A 598 9.66 11.93 -2.93
CA HIS A 598 9.94 13.34 -3.17
C HIS A 598 9.90 13.67 -4.65
N ASN A 599 10.58 12.86 -5.46
CA ASN A 599 10.60 13.07 -6.89
C ASN A 599 9.22 12.83 -7.50
N LEU A 600 8.50 11.81 -7.02
CA LEU A 600 7.09 11.60 -7.38
C LEU A 600 6.24 12.84 -7.06
N ALA A 601 6.26 13.32 -5.82
CA ALA A 601 5.51 14.49 -5.39
C ALA A 601 5.78 15.72 -6.28
N LEU A 602 7.05 15.96 -6.58
CA LEU A 602 7.51 17.04 -7.43
C LEU A 602 7.10 16.88 -8.91
N HIS A 603 6.73 15.68 -9.36
CA HIS A 603 6.28 15.44 -10.73
C HIS A 603 4.75 15.41 -10.89
N ILE A 604 4.03 14.98 -9.85
CA ILE A 604 2.58 14.75 -9.97
C ILE A 604 1.73 15.86 -9.35
N ILE A 605 2.25 16.63 -8.39
CA ILE A 605 1.47 17.67 -7.71
C ILE A 605 1.61 19.00 -8.47
N SER A 606 0.48 19.65 -8.71
CA SER A 606 0.41 20.89 -9.48
C SER A 606 0.55 22.14 -8.61
N LEU A 607 1.07 23.23 -9.20
CA LEU A 607 1.02 24.58 -8.62
C LEU A 607 -0.27 25.33 -8.99
N ARG A 608 -1.26 24.65 -9.61
CA ARG A 608 -2.58 25.21 -9.92
C ARG A 608 -3.35 25.62 -8.67
N LYS A 609 -4.21 26.63 -8.81
CA LYS A 609 -5.06 27.14 -7.71
C LYS A 609 -5.99 26.07 -7.13
N ARG A 610 -6.45 25.13 -7.97
CA ARG A 610 -7.32 24.02 -7.58
C ARG A 610 -6.63 22.98 -6.67
N ARG A 611 -5.31 23.06 -6.46
CA ARG A 611 -4.54 22.10 -5.62
C ARG A 611 -4.82 20.65 -6.04
N ASN A 612 -4.69 20.40 -7.34
CA ASN A 612 -4.87 19.08 -7.93
C ASN A 612 -3.53 18.43 -8.27
N SER A 613 -3.60 17.15 -8.62
CA SER A 613 -2.47 16.34 -9.04
C SER A 613 -2.80 15.58 -10.32
N LEU A 614 -1.78 15.06 -10.99
CA LEU A 614 -1.98 14.01 -11.98
C LEU A 614 -2.77 12.86 -11.34
N GLN A 615 -3.74 12.35 -12.09
CA GLN A 615 -4.53 11.19 -11.67
C GLN A 615 -3.78 9.92 -12.05
N PHE A 616 -3.84 8.92 -11.18
CA PHE A 616 -3.46 7.52 -11.43
C PHE A 616 -4.13 6.64 -10.36
N GLY A 617 -4.27 5.34 -10.61
CA GLY A 617 -4.97 4.43 -9.71
C GLY A 617 -6.40 4.87 -9.39
N VAL A 618 -6.83 4.68 -8.14
CA VAL A 618 -8.14 5.09 -7.62
C VAL A 618 -7.99 6.38 -6.83
N SER A 619 -7.67 7.47 -7.54
CA SER A 619 -7.47 8.80 -6.97
C SER A 619 -8.62 9.76 -7.29
N ASP A 620 -8.87 10.69 -6.37
CA ASP A 620 -9.59 11.93 -6.64
C ASP A 620 -8.68 12.87 -7.45
N SER A 621 -9.27 13.80 -8.21
CA SER A 621 -8.53 14.84 -8.94
C SER A 621 -8.06 15.98 -8.04
N THR A 622 -8.88 16.36 -7.06
CA THR A 622 -8.63 17.49 -6.15
C THR A 622 -8.36 17.01 -4.73
N TYR A 623 -7.44 17.69 -4.03
CA TYR A 623 -7.11 17.40 -2.62
C TYR A 623 -6.63 15.98 -2.32
N SER A 624 -6.26 15.23 -3.36
CA SER A 624 -5.82 13.84 -3.30
C SER A 624 -4.54 13.63 -2.51
N TYR A 625 -3.77 14.69 -2.22
CA TYR A 625 -2.49 14.63 -1.52
C TYR A 625 -2.48 15.33 -0.15
N ASN A 626 -3.64 15.68 0.41
CA ASN A 626 -3.71 16.21 1.77
C ASN A 626 -3.10 15.23 2.78
N GLY A 627 -2.29 15.71 3.72
CA GLY A 627 -1.57 14.88 4.68
C GLY A 627 -0.36 14.12 4.12
N PHE A 628 -0.07 14.15 2.82
CA PHE A 628 1.05 13.39 2.22
C PHE A 628 2.43 14.01 2.47
N LEU A 629 2.59 15.28 2.09
CA LEU A 629 3.89 15.96 1.97
C LEU A 629 4.73 16.05 3.27
N PRO A 630 4.14 16.32 4.45
CA PRO A 630 4.94 16.45 5.68
C PRO A 630 5.70 15.18 6.03
N PHE A 631 5.09 14.00 5.81
CA PHE A 631 5.72 12.73 6.19
C PHE A 631 6.91 12.39 5.31
N ILE A 632 6.98 12.87 4.08
CA ILE A 632 8.12 12.55 3.21
C ILE A 632 9.35 13.41 3.48
N PHE A 633 9.26 14.56 4.17
CA PHE A 633 10.45 15.35 4.54
C PHE A 633 11.54 14.54 5.27
N ASN A 634 11.14 13.51 6.02
CA ASN A 634 12.03 12.64 6.77
C ASN A 634 12.21 11.25 6.16
N SER A 635 11.70 11.00 4.94
CA SER A 635 12.06 9.84 4.12
C SER A 635 13.30 10.10 3.25
N THR A 636 14.06 11.16 3.53
CA THR A 636 15.41 11.39 2.98
C THR A 636 16.30 12.09 4.01
N ASN A 637 17.61 11.89 3.90
CA ASN A 637 18.61 12.67 4.63
C ASN A 637 19.28 13.75 3.75
N ASP A 638 18.95 13.79 2.45
CA ASP A 638 19.52 14.76 1.52
C ASP A 638 18.94 16.16 1.76
N ARG A 639 19.81 17.09 2.17
CA ARG A 639 19.44 18.49 2.45
C ARG A 639 18.91 19.22 1.21
N ASN A 640 19.41 18.93 0.02
CA ASN A 640 18.97 19.56 -1.22
C ASN A 640 17.56 19.10 -1.61
N ILE A 641 17.27 17.80 -1.45
CA ILE A 641 15.92 17.27 -1.66
C ILE A 641 14.94 17.90 -0.67
N LYS A 642 15.32 18.02 0.63
CA LYS A 642 14.47 18.71 1.62
C LYS A 642 14.26 20.18 1.27
N ALA A 643 15.28 20.88 0.77
CA ALA A 643 15.16 22.28 0.35
C ALA A 643 14.21 22.46 -0.83
N ALA A 644 14.30 21.57 -1.84
CA ALA A 644 13.38 21.53 -2.98
C ALA A 644 11.94 21.24 -2.54
N LEU A 645 11.76 20.21 -1.71
CA LEU A 645 10.44 19.83 -1.22
C LEU A 645 9.83 20.93 -0.34
N LYS A 646 10.63 21.61 0.49
CA LYS A 646 10.16 22.73 1.32
C LYS A 646 9.67 23.88 0.46
N TRP A 647 10.45 24.28 -0.54
CA TRP A 647 10.06 25.31 -1.50
C TRP A 647 8.72 25.00 -2.17
N PHE A 648 8.52 23.74 -2.53
CA PHE A 648 7.32 23.24 -3.19
C PHE A 648 6.12 23.17 -2.24
N TYR A 649 6.33 22.63 -1.03
CA TYR A 649 5.32 22.57 0.01
C TYR A 649 4.81 23.96 0.38
N ASP A 650 5.71 24.93 0.59
CA ASP A 650 5.34 26.28 0.98
C ASP A 650 4.39 26.94 -0.03
N ARG A 651 4.53 26.63 -1.33
CA ARG A 651 3.71 27.19 -2.42
C ARG A 651 2.41 26.43 -2.69
N THR A 652 2.34 25.16 -2.31
CA THR A 652 1.15 24.32 -2.54
C THR A 652 0.24 24.30 -1.31
N MET A 653 0.84 24.07 -0.14
CA MET A 653 0.13 23.79 1.12
C MET A 653 0.49 24.73 2.26
N GLY A 654 1.71 25.27 2.26
CA GLY A 654 2.26 26.09 3.35
C GLY A 654 2.06 27.59 3.19
N ILE A 655 2.93 28.37 3.85
CA ILE A 655 2.77 29.81 4.09
C ILE A 655 2.70 30.68 2.83
N ASN A 656 3.23 30.20 1.70
CA ASN A 656 3.25 30.92 0.42
C ASN A 656 2.11 30.47 -0.52
N SER A 657 1.23 29.57 -0.08
CA SER A 657 0.06 29.16 -0.85
C SER A 657 -1.01 30.24 -0.81
N SER A 658 -1.73 30.43 -1.91
CA SER A 658 -2.91 31.32 -1.95
C SER A 658 -4.10 30.78 -1.14
N SER A 659 -4.08 29.47 -0.83
CA SER A 659 -5.05 28.81 0.05
C SER A 659 -4.28 27.82 0.93
N PRO A 660 -3.62 28.29 2.00
CA PRO A 660 -2.81 27.43 2.84
C PRO A 660 -3.70 26.44 3.58
N ALA A 661 -3.47 25.15 3.33
CA ALA A 661 -4.10 24.06 4.08
C ALA A 661 -3.28 23.64 5.30
N TYR A 662 -1.98 23.94 5.27
CA TYR A 662 -0.98 23.47 6.22
C TYR A 662 -1.06 21.96 6.45
N ASP A 663 -1.42 21.22 5.38
CA ASP A 663 -1.72 19.78 5.23
C ASP A 663 -3.13 19.25 5.64
N GLY A 664 -4.08 20.11 5.99
CA GLY A 664 -5.50 19.74 6.10
C GLY A 664 -5.90 19.23 7.49
N LYS A 665 -6.22 17.94 7.62
CA LYS A 665 -6.56 17.32 8.94
C LYS A 665 -5.31 16.96 9.74
N ASP A 666 -4.14 16.95 9.12
CA ASP A 666 -2.89 16.48 9.73
C ASP A 666 -1.97 17.61 10.16
N LYS A 667 -2.50 18.78 10.52
CA LYS A 667 -1.68 19.99 10.81
C LYS A 667 -0.57 19.76 11.83
N SER A 668 -0.76 18.79 12.73
CA SER A 668 0.29 18.31 13.64
C SER A 668 1.51 17.81 12.87
N ALA A 669 1.36 17.05 11.80
CA ALA A 669 2.44 16.61 10.93
C ALA A 669 3.15 17.78 10.24
N ALA A 670 2.43 18.75 9.67
CA ALA A 670 3.03 19.98 9.13
C ALA A 670 3.77 20.82 10.16
N LEU A 671 3.45 20.69 11.45
CA LEU A 671 4.20 21.34 12.53
C LEU A 671 5.44 20.51 12.90
N LEU A 672 5.30 19.19 13.03
CA LEU A 672 6.32 18.30 13.61
C LEU A 672 7.39 17.83 12.61
N TYR A 673 7.06 17.70 11.33
CA TYR A 673 7.99 17.15 10.33
C TYR A 673 8.55 18.21 9.37
N TYR A 674 8.12 19.46 9.50
CA TYR A 674 8.60 20.54 8.65
C TYR A 674 10.10 20.81 8.88
N PRO A 675 10.92 20.95 7.82
CA PRO A 675 12.36 21.10 7.94
C PRO A 675 12.75 22.56 8.21
N TYR A 676 12.49 23.04 9.42
CA TYR A 676 12.68 24.45 9.82
C TYR A 676 14.08 25.00 9.54
N GLU A 677 15.12 24.18 9.76
CA GLU A 677 16.52 24.60 9.58
C GLU A 677 16.99 24.57 8.11
N ILE A 678 16.18 24.06 7.20
CA ILE A 678 16.52 23.99 5.79
C ILE A 678 15.96 25.23 5.09
N VAL A 679 16.81 25.98 4.39
CA VAL A 679 16.36 27.09 3.54
C VAL A 679 15.66 26.52 2.30
N ALA A 680 14.46 27.02 2.00
CA ALA A 680 13.71 26.61 0.82
C ALA A 680 14.45 27.05 -0.45
N GLN A 681 14.66 26.14 -1.40
CA GLN A 681 15.37 26.44 -2.64
C GLN A 681 14.63 25.85 -3.84
N HIS A 682 14.74 26.52 -4.98
CA HIS A 682 14.04 26.13 -6.20
C HIS A 682 14.45 24.71 -6.65
N PRO A 683 13.51 23.78 -6.92
CA PRO A 683 13.83 22.38 -7.19
C PRO A 683 14.85 22.16 -8.32
N SER A 684 14.72 22.87 -9.43
CA SER A 684 15.65 22.72 -10.57
C SER A 684 17.10 23.14 -10.28
N VAL A 685 17.35 23.87 -9.18
CA VAL A 685 18.70 24.34 -8.82
C VAL A 685 19.39 23.33 -7.89
N VAL A 686 18.70 22.91 -6.84
CA VAL A 686 19.28 22.03 -5.81
C VAL A 686 19.04 20.55 -6.08
N PHE A 687 18.02 20.23 -6.88
CA PHE A 687 17.64 18.87 -7.19
C PHE A 687 17.39 18.69 -8.70
N PRO A 688 18.43 18.82 -9.56
CA PRO A 688 18.25 18.84 -11.02
C PRO A 688 17.54 17.62 -11.62
N ARG A 689 17.59 16.45 -10.95
CA ARG A 689 16.84 15.27 -11.40
C ARG A 689 15.32 15.46 -11.35
N SER A 690 14.82 16.48 -10.65
CA SER A 690 13.39 16.79 -10.62
C SER A 690 12.84 17.30 -11.96
N THR A 691 13.71 17.68 -12.89
CA THR A 691 13.32 18.04 -14.27
C THR A 691 13.68 16.94 -15.28
N SER A 692 14.14 15.78 -14.80
CA SER A 692 14.33 14.58 -15.61
C SER A 692 13.13 13.66 -15.40
N MET A 693 12.73 12.89 -16.41
CA MET A 693 11.56 12.01 -16.25
C MET A 693 11.73 11.00 -15.11
N ILE A 694 10.63 10.67 -14.45
CA ILE A 694 10.52 9.50 -13.58
C ILE A 694 10.46 8.24 -14.46
N ASN A 695 11.23 7.21 -14.07
CA ASN A 695 11.31 5.94 -14.77
C ASN A 695 11.08 4.75 -13.82
N ASP A 696 9.81 4.45 -13.50
CA ASP A 696 9.46 3.27 -12.73
C ASP A 696 9.11 2.10 -13.64
N ASN A 697 10.12 1.35 -14.06
CA ASN A 697 9.94 0.16 -14.91
C ASN A 697 9.40 -1.06 -14.13
N VAL A 698 9.49 -1.06 -12.80
CA VAL A 698 9.01 -2.16 -11.97
C VAL A 698 7.49 -2.14 -11.93
N ASP A 699 6.89 -0.99 -11.62
CA ASP A 699 5.44 -0.84 -11.53
C ASP A 699 4.82 -0.37 -12.85
N GLY A 700 5.61 0.33 -13.67
CA GLY A 700 5.23 0.82 -15.00
C GLY A 700 4.76 2.27 -14.99
N PHE A 701 5.27 3.14 -14.12
CA PHE A 701 4.91 4.56 -14.06
C PHE A 701 6.00 5.47 -14.64
N TYR A 702 5.58 6.46 -15.43
CA TYR A 702 6.45 7.46 -16.02
C TYR A 702 5.86 8.86 -15.83
N GLY A 703 6.66 9.76 -15.29
CA GLY A 703 6.24 11.13 -14.97
C GLY A 703 7.17 12.15 -15.62
N PHE A 704 6.61 13.25 -16.11
CA PHE A 704 7.37 14.32 -16.75
C PHE A 704 6.89 15.67 -16.25
N ARG A 705 7.83 16.60 -16.05
CA ARG A 705 7.53 17.99 -15.69
C ARG A 705 8.52 18.95 -16.37
N ASN A 706 8.01 20.01 -16.99
CA ASN A 706 8.87 20.96 -17.71
C ASN A 706 9.58 21.95 -16.77
N ARG A 707 8.92 22.45 -15.72
CA ARG A 707 9.45 23.48 -14.81
C ARG A 707 8.70 23.55 -13.47
N TYR A 708 9.16 24.43 -12.59
CA TYR A 708 8.60 24.69 -11.25
C TYR A 708 8.33 26.18 -11.06
N ARG A 709 7.32 26.74 -11.73
CA ARG A 709 7.09 28.18 -11.71
C ARG A 709 5.71 28.55 -11.19
N ASP A 710 4.67 28.04 -11.82
CA ASP A 710 3.30 28.52 -11.66
C ASP A 710 2.26 27.53 -12.21
N GLN A 711 1.00 27.95 -12.32
CA GLN A 711 -0.09 27.13 -12.87
C GLN A 711 0.09 26.69 -14.33
N ASN A 712 1.06 27.28 -15.06
CA ASN A 712 1.36 26.92 -16.44
C ASN A 712 2.43 25.82 -16.54
N ASP A 713 2.91 25.29 -15.41
CA ASP A 713 3.75 24.09 -15.42
C ASP A 713 3.03 22.93 -16.14
N VAL A 714 3.75 22.21 -16.98
CA VAL A 714 3.25 21.05 -17.71
C VAL A 714 3.64 19.79 -16.95
N LEU A 715 2.64 19.00 -16.59
CA LEU A 715 2.78 17.71 -15.91
C LEU A 715 2.17 16.63 -16.80
N ILE A 716 2.89 15.52 -17.01
CA ILE A 716 2.43 14.36 -17.77
C ILE A 716 2.71 13.08 -16.99
N GLY A 717 1.71 12.20 -16.90
CA GLY A 717 1.83 10.87 -16.33
C GLY A 717 1.41 9.80 -17.33
N LEU A 718 2.20 8.76 -17.49
CA LEU A 718 1.89 7.55 -18.25
C LEU A 718 1.97 6.35 -17.32
N VAL A 719 0.96 5.48 -17.40
CA VAL A 719 0.93 4.22 -16.65
C VAL A 719 0.90 3.03 -17.60
N ASN A 720 1.73 2.05 -17.28
CA ASN A 720 1.60 0.67 -17.69
C ASN A 720 1.49 -0.21 -16.46
N ARG A 721 0.76 -1.32 -16.55
CA ARG A 721 0.69 -2.27 -15.44
C ARG A 721 1.77 -3.34 -15.61
N ASN A 722 2.92 -3.11 -14.99
CA ASN A 722 4.05 -4.04 -15.02
C ASN A 722 4.07 -5.01 -13.82
N ARG A 723 3.47 -4.61 -12.68
CA ARG A 723 3.41 -5.43 -11.46
C ARG A 723 1.99 -5.60 -10.94
N ARG A 724 1.79 -6.71 -10.23
CA ARG A 724 0.52 -7.07 -9.60
C ARG A 724 0.35 -6.24 -8.34
N HIS A 725 -0.91 -5.90 -8.04
CA HIS A 725 -1.30 -5.27 -6.80
C HIS A 725 -2.55 -5.95 -6.24
N ALA A 726 -2.57 -6.22 -4.94
CA ALA A 726 -3.68 -6.92 -4.27
C ALA A 726 -4.81 -6.00 -3.75
N GLY A 727 -4.68 -4.68 -3.87
CA GLY A 727 -5.65 -3.71 -3.40
C GLY A 727 -6.48 -3.05 -4.51
N TRP A 728 -6.82 -1.77 -4.32
CA TRP A 728 -7.59 -1.02 -5.31
C TRP A 728 -6.87 -0.95 -6.66
N ASN A 729 -7.66 -1.04 -7.72
CA ASN A 729 -7.16 -1.07 -9.08
C ASN A 729 -8.10 -0.29 -10.00
N ALA A 730 -7.53 0.36 -11.00
CA ALA A 730 -8.26 0.98 -12.09
C ALA A 730 -7.76 0.48 -13.45
N ASN A 731 -8.56 0.69 -14.50
CA ASN A 731 -8.26 0.28 -15.87
C ASN A 731 -7.19 1.19 -16.51
N GLU A 732 -5.94 1.11 -16.03
CA GLU A 732 -4.90 2.12 -16.32
C GLU A 732 -3.80 1.68 -17.30
N THR A 733 -3.95 0.53 -17.95
CA THR A 733 -3.04 0.10 -19.02
C THR A 733 -3.03 1.15 -20.14
N PHE A 734 -1.85 1.67 -20.50
CA PHE A 734 -1.72 2.74 -21.50
C PHE A 734 -2.51 4.01 -21.14
N ALA A 735 -2.79 4.26 -19.87
CA ALA A 735 -3.49 5.47 -19.47
C ALA A 735 -2.56 6.69 -19.51
N LEU A 736 -3.13 7.86 -19.78
CA LEU A 736 -2.41 9.14 -19.90
C LEU A 736 -3.08 10.21 -19.02
N SER A 737 -2.30 10.92 -18.21
CA SER A 737 -2.75 12.11 -17.47
C SER A 737 -1.92 13.31 -17.91
N ILE A 738 -2.58 14.44 -18.20
CA ILE A 738 -1.91 15.67 -18.64
C ILE A 738 -2.58 16.86 -17.96
N MET A 739 -1.78 17.73 -17.34
CA MET A 739 -2.23 18.97 -16.72
C MET A 739 -1.26 20.11 -17.04
N SER A 740 -1.80 21.28 -17.38
CA SER A 740 -1.05 22.54 -17.52
C SER A 740 -2.00 23.71 -17.69
N HIS A 741 -1.50 24.95 -17.61
CA HIS A 741 -2.28 26.17 -17.91
C HIS A 741 -3.62 26.23 -17.18
N ASP A 742 -3.62 25.88 -15.89
CA ASP A 742 -4.84 25.72 -15.10
C ASP A 742 -5.95 24.82 -15.72
N THR A 743 -5.56 23.86 -16.56
CA THR A 743 -6.44 22.97 -17.34
C THR A 743 -5.99 21.50 -17.23
N THR A 744 -6.96 20.58 -17.24
CA THR A 744 -6.78 19.13 -17.22
C THR A 744 -7.10 18.56 -18.61
N TRP A 745 -6.04 18.26 -19.37
CA TRP A 745 -6.14 17.89 -20.78
C TRP A 745 -6.39 16.40 -21.00
N ALA A 746 -5.96 15.58 -20.06
CA ALA A 746 -6.18 14.14 -20.09
C ALA A 746 -6.38 13.64 -18.65
N ARG A 747 -7.51 12.98 -18.41
CA ARG A 747 -7.83 12.31 -17.15
C ARG A 747 -7.51 10.83 -17.24
N MET A 748 -6.93 10.29 -16.18
CA MET A 748 -6.78 8.84 -15.97
C MET A 748 -7.99 8.32 -15.19
N PRO A 749 -8.20 6.98 -15.14
CA PRO A 749 -9.13 6.40 -14.19
C PRO A 749 -8.91 6.94 -12.77
N GLY A 750 -10.00 7.13 -12.04
CA GLY A 750 -10.02 7.66 -10.67
C GLY A 750 -11.22 7.14 -9.88
N LYS A 751 -11.49 7.68 -8.67
CA LYS A 751 -12.65 7.24 -7.86
C LYS A 751 -14.00 7.40 -8.56
N GLU A 752 -14.09 8.39 -9.43
CA GLU A 752 -15.23 8.67 -10.31
C GLU A 752 -15.65 7.45 -11.17
N PHE A 753 -14.75 6.48 -11.37
CA PHE A 753 -15.05 5.23 -12.08
C PHE A 753 -16.23 4.47 -11.44
N GLN A 754 -16.33 4.44 -10.10
CA GLN A 754 -17.40 3.74 -9.39
C GLN A 754 -18.75 4.48 -9.45
N GLN A 755 -18.70 5.81 -9.47
CA GLN A 755 -19.90 6.65 -9.41
C GLN A 755 -20.62 6.73 -10.76
N TYR A 756 -19.92 6.53 -11.87
CA TYR A 756 -20.48 6.74 -13.20
C TYR A 756 -20.63 5.47 -14.03
N ASN A 757 -20.04 4.32 -13.68
CA ASN A 757 -20.06 3.13 -14.54
C ASN A 757 -19.54 3.39 -15.98
N VAL A 758 -18.84 4.51 -16.22
CA VAL A 758 -18.38 4.92 -17.56
C VAL A 758 -16.85 4.95 -17.61
N THR A 759 -16.22 3.77 -17.68
CA THR A 759 -14.79 3.64 -18.07
C THR A 759 -14.46 4.30 -19.40
N ARG A 760 -15.45 4.59 -20.23
CA ARG A 760 -15.29 5.28 -21.51
C ARG A 760 -14.91 6.77 -21.37
N LYS A 761 -14.75 7.30 -20.15
CA LYS A 761 -14.39 8.70 -19.83
C LYS A 761 -12.91 8.92 -19.44
N PHE A 762 -12.03 7.96 -19.64
CA PHE A 762 -10.61 8.10 -19.28
C PHE A 762 -9.68 8.00 -20.49
N SER A 763 -8.50 8.58 -20.43
CA SER A 763 -7.54 8.64 -21.54
C SER A 763 -6.73 7.35 -21.63
N THR A 764 -7.39 6.25 -21.97
CA THR A 764 -6.82 4.91 -22.18
C THR A 764 -7.46 4.28 -23.44
N PRO A 765 -6.73 3.46 -24.22
CA PRO A 765 -7.31 2.75 -25.36
C PRO A 765 -8.44 1.80 -24.96
N LEU A 766 -9.42 1.62 -25.86
CA LEU A 766 -10.50 0.66 -25.71
C LEU A 766 -10.48 -0.37 -26.85
N ILE A 767 -10.91 -1.59 -26.55
CA ILE A 767 -11.10 -2.67 -27.53
C ILE A 767 -12.59 -3.01 -27.52
N ASP A 768 -13.24 -2.87 -28.67
CA ASP A 768 -14.69 -3.05 -28.85
C ASP A 768 -15.52 -2.14 -27.92
N GLY A 769 -15.03 -0.91 -27.68
CA GLY A 769 -15.69 0.09 -26.85
C GLY A 769 -15.57 -0.13 -25.34
N TRP A 770 -14.74 -1.08 -24.90
CA TRP A 770 -14.50 -1.40 -23.49
C TRP A 770 -13.01 -1.32 -23.14
N PRO A 771 -12.64 -0.85 -21.95
CA PRO A 771 -11.30 -1.09 -21.45
C PRO A 771 -11.15 -2.60 -21.17
N ARG A 772 -9.91 -3.09 -21.21
CA ARG A 772 -9.62 -4.46 -20.77
C ARG A 772 -8.67 -4.40 -19.58
N GLU A 773 -9.01 -5.13 -18.51
CA GLU A 773 -8.07 -5.41 -17.42
C GLU A 773 -7.51 -6.82 -17.56
N PRO A 774 -6.24 -7.04 -17.17
CA PRO A 774 -5.76 -8.38 -16.91
C PRO A 774 -6.63 -9.02 -15.82
N PRO A 775 -7.14 -10.25 -16.02
CA PRO A 775 -7.74 -11.02 -14.95
C PRO A 775 -6.78 -11.15 -13.77
N LYS A 776 -7.31 -11.15 -12.54
CA LYS A 776 -6.50 -11.36 -11.32
C LYS A 776 -5.64 -12.62 -11.48
N GLY A 777 -4.31 -12.46 -11.41
CA GLY A 777 -3.35 -13.57 -11.47
C GLY A 777 -2.78 -13.90 -12.85
N THR A 778 -3.03 -13.08 -13.88
CA THR A 778 -2.39 -13.23 -15.20
C THR A 778 -1.02 -12.57 -15.27
N LYS A 779 -0.20 -12.95 -16.27
CA LYS A 779 1.06 -12.26 -16.60
C LYS A 779 0.75 -10.79 -16.95
N LEU A 780 1.71 -9.90 -16.74
CA LEU A 780 1.51 -8.46 -16.87
C LEU A 780 2.29 -7.87 -18.04
N GLY A 781 2.02 -6.60 -18.33
CA GLY A 781 2.82 -5.81 -19.26
C GLY A 781 4.26 -5.64 -18.78
N TYR A 782 5.10 -5.08 -19.65
CA TYR A 782 6.47 -4.75 -19.30
C TYR A 782 6.99 -3.58 -20.12
N THR A 783 8.10 -3.02 -19.66
CA THR A 783 8.83 -1.97 -20.37
C THR A 783 9.81 -2.57 -21.36
N LYS A 784 9.70 -2.21 -22.64
CA LYS A 784 10.66 -2.59 -23.69
C LYS A 784 11.91 -1.73 -23.69
N ALA A 785 11.74 -0.41 -23.64
CA ALA A 785 12.85 0.54 -23.71
C ALA A 785 12.50 1.86 -23.01
N ILE A 786 13.50 2.52 -22.44
CA ILE A 786 13.37 3.82 -21.77
C ILE A 786 14.61 4.64 -22.10
N LYS A 787 14.44 5.94 -22.38
CA LYS A 787 15.56 6.88 -22.55
C LYS A 787 15.17 8.29 -22.09
N PRO A 788 15.70 8.79 -20.97
CA PRO A 788 15.56 10.21 -20.63
C PRO A 788 16.37 11.08 -21.59
N PHE A 789 15.88 12.28 -21.91
CA PHE A 789 16.60 13.25 -22.74
C PHE A 789 17.03 14.44 -21.88
N SER A 790 18.31 14.48 -21.52
CA SER A 790 18.85 15.53 -20.64
C SER A 790 18.75 16.94 -21.25
N ASP A 791 18.82 17.05 -22.57
CA ASP A 791 18.74 18.28 -23.35
C ASP A 791 17.30 18.73 -23.62
N GLN A 792 16.33 17.81 -23.51
CA GLN A 792 14.92 18.07 -23.80
C GLN A 792 14.01 18.10 -22.56
N GLY A 793 14.53 17.72 -21.39
CA GLY A 793 13.78 17.56 -20.13
C GLY A 793 12.77 16.40 -20.11
N GLY A 794 12.36 15.92 -21.28
CA GLY A 794 11.46 14.79 -21.45
C GLY A 794 12.17 13.45 -21.60
N GLY A 795 11.61 12.58 -22.43
CA GLY A 795 12.12 11.22 -22.60
C GLY A 795 11.30 10.38 -23.58
N TYR A 796 11.80 9.17 -23.82
CA TYR A 796 11.16 8.13 -24.60
C TYR A 796 10.86 6.91 -23.73
N VAL A 797 9.70 6.30 -23.93
CA VAL A 797 9.30 5.04 -23.31
C VAL A 797 8.61 4.15 -24.34
N SER A 798 8.99 2.87 -24.37
CA SER A 798 8.34 1.81 -25.12
C SER A 798 7.83 0.74 -24.16
N ILE A 799 6.56 0.39 -24.27
CA ILE A 799 5.87 -0.56 -23.39
C ILE A 799 5.10 -1.60 -24.20
N ASP A 800 5.01 -2.81 -23.65
CA ASP A 800 4.21 -3.91 -24.17
C ASP A 800 3.15 -4.30 -23.14
N SER A 801 1.92 -4.41 -23.60
CA SER A 801 0.76 -4.70 -22.77
C SER A 801 -0.18 -5.70 -23.42
N SER A 802 0.36 -6.52 -24.34
CA SER A 802 -0.39 -7.54 -25.07
C SER A 802 -1.14 -8.45 -24.09
N VAL A 803 -0.48 -8.83 -22.99
CA VAL A 803 -1.08 -9.66 -21.95
C VAL A 803 -2.14 -8.91 -21.13
N ASN A 804 -1.89 -7.64 -20.77
CA ASN A 804 -2.87 -6.83 -20.02
C ASN A 804 -4.18 -6.66 -20.79
N LEU A 805 -4.10 -6.54 -22.11
CA LEU A 805 -5.26 -6.37 -23.00
C LEU A 805 -5.79 -7.69 -23.57
N ASN A 806 -5.13 -8.81 -23.28
CA ASN A 806 -5.46 -10.14 -23.77
C ASN A 806 -5.66 -10.17 -25.31
N ILE A 807 -4.65 -9.68 -26.04
CA ILE A 807 -4.57 -9.71 -27.51
C ILE A 807 -3.17 -10.11 -27.96
N THR A 808 -3.01 -10.40 -29.26
CA THR A 808 -1.73 -10.87 -29.83
C THR A 808 -0.58 -9.88 -29.66
N LEU A 809 -0.81 -8.59 -29.95
CA LEU A 809 0.17 -7.52 -29.74
C LEU A 809 -0.53 -6.24 -29.28
N ALA A 810 -0.01 -5.63 -28.22
CA ALA A 810 -0.28 -4.25 -27.85
C ALA A 810 1.03 -3.57 -27.44
N SER A 811 1.52 -2.63 -28.24
CA SER A 811 2.68 -1.82 -27.88
C SER A 811 2.37 -0.34 -27.97
N ARG A 812 3.00 0.43 -27.09
CA ARG A 812 3.00 1.89 -27.14
C ARG A 812 4.43 2.39 -27.05
N ASP A 813 4.81 3.20 -28.02
CA ASP A 813 5.96 4.09 -27.91
C ASP A 813 5.46 5.50 -27.63
N ILE A 814 6.07 6.17 -26.65
CA ILE A 814 5.83 7.59 -26.36
C ILE A 814 7.15 8.34 -26.38
N LEU A 815 7.13 9.52 -26.98
CA LEU A 815 8.16 10.54 -26.90
C LEU A 815 7.53 11.78 -26.27
N VAL A 816 8.20 12.33 -25.25
CA VAL A 816 7.83 13.60 -24.64
C VAL A 816 9.04 14.53 -24.77
N ASP A 817 8.81 15.73 -25.31
CA ASP A 817 9.79 16.81 -25.36
C ASP A 817 9.23 18.02 -24.60
N MET A 818 10.00 18.51 -23.63
CA MET A 818 9.61 19.60 -22.73
C MET A 818 10.28 20.94 -23.08
N ILE A 819 10.84 21.06 -24.28
CA ILE A 819 11.47 22.31 -24.74
C ILE A 819 10.38 23.26 -25.24
N THR A 820 10.32 24.46 -24.66
CA THR A 820 9.46 25.52 -25.17
C THR A 820 9.95 26.04 -26.53
N ARG A 821 9.04 26.09 -27.52
CA ARG A 821 9.27 26.60 -28.88
C ARG A 821 8.14 27.55 -29.28
N GLY A 822 8.41 28.85 -29.24
CA GLY A 822 7.37 29.86 -29.50
C GLY A 822 6.21 29.71 -28.54
N ASN A 823 5.03 29.36 -29.07
CA ASN A 823 3.81 29.14 -28.30
C ASN A 823 3.63 27.70 -27.81
N ILE A 824 4.53 26.76 -28.18
CA ILE A 824 4.49 25.36 -27.76
C ILE A 824 5.35 25.20 -26.50
N ASP A 825 4.79 24.67 -25.42
CA ASP A 825 5.55 24.31 -24.21
C ASP A 825 5.98 22.85 -24.18
N THR A 826 5.25 21.97 -24.88
CA THR A 826 5.52 20.53 -24.86
C THR A 826 5.02 19.86 -26.13
N ILE A 827 5.78 18.89 -26.63
CA ILE A 827 5.39 18.00 -27.72
C ILE A 827 5.33 16.56 -27.18
N ILE A 828 4.24 15.85 -27.51
CA ILE A 828 4.03 14.45 -27.17
C ILE A 828 3.79 13.68 -28.46
N ALA A 829 4.58 12.65 -28.77
CA ALA A 829 4.31 11.74 -29.88
C ALA A 829 4.02 10.34 -29.36
N ILE A 830 2.94 9.73 -29.84
CA ILE A 830 2.48 8.40 -29.44
C ILE A 830 2.37 7.52 -30.68
N HIS A 831 2.93 6.32 -30.59
CA HIS A 831 2.78 5.25 -31.56
C HIS A 831 2.19 4.02 -30.87
N ASP A 832 0.89 3.82 -31.05
CA ASP A 832 0.22 2.61 -30.57
C ASP A 832 0.09 1.61 -31.71
N GLN A 833 0.41 0.34 -31.43
CA GLN A 833 0.22 -0.78 -32.35
C GLN A 833 -0.61 -1.86 -31.67
N PHE A 834 -1.65 -2.31 -32.36
CA PHE A 834 -2.54 -3.39 -31.92
C PHE A 834 -2.64 -4.45 -33.03
N VAL A 835 -2.53 -5.72 -32.65
CA VAL A 835 -2.76 -6.86 -33.53
C VAL A 835 -3.54 -7.90 -32.75
N ASP A 836 -4.55 -8.50 -33.38
CA ASP A 836 -5.15 -9.72 -32.88
C ASP A 836 -5.61 -10.65 -34.00
N ILE A 837 -5.87 -11.91 -33.65
CA ILE A 837 -6.43 -12.92 -34.56
C ILE A 837 -7.91 -12.66 -34.85
N LEU A 838 -8.58 -11.87 -34.02
CA LEU A 838 -9.95 -11.42 -34.21
C LEU A 838 -9.96 -9.96 -34.70
N SER A 839 -10.94 -9.63 -35.53
CA SER A 839 -11.18 -8.24 -35.90
C SER A 839 -11.84 -7.50 -34.74
N HIS A 840 -11.34 -6.32 -34.42
CA HIS A 840 -11.85 -5.46 -33.34
C HIS A 840 -12.16 -4.06 -33.82
N PHE A 841 -12.92 -3.32 -33.01
CA PHE A 841 -12.90 -1.87 -33.01
C PHE A 841 -11.81 -1.38 -32.04
N TRP A 842 -10.77 -0.79 -32.58
CA TRP A 842 -9.66 -0.21 -31.83
C TRP A 842 -9.94 1.26 -31.58
N HIS A 843 -10.02 1.65 -30.32
CA HIS A 843 -10.27 3.04 -29.93
C HIS A 843 -9.02 3.62 -29.29
N TRP A 844 -8.46 4.66 -29.88
CA TRP A 844 -7.58 5.58 -29.17
C TRP A 844 -8.42 6.73 -28.63
N GLN A 845 -8.26 7.12 -27.36
CA GLN A 845 -9.04 8.22 -26.80
C GLN A 845 -8.29 9.09 -25.80
N ILE A 846 -8.71 10.35 -25.73
CA ILE A 846 -8.30 11.34 -24.73
C ILE A 846 -9.56 11.97 -24.14
N SER A 847 -9.63 12.04 -22.82
CA SER A 847 -10.74 12.66 -22.09
C SER A 847 -10.24 13.80 -21.22
N PRO A 848 -10.37 15.05 -21.67
CA PRO A 848 -10.13 16.20 -20.83
C PRO A 848 -11.26 16.39 -19.80
N ASP A 849 -11.08 17.35 -18.89
CA ASP A 849 -12.15 17.80 -18.00
C ASP A 849 -13.19 18.62 -18.79
N PRO A 850 -14.47 18.18 -18.84
CA PRO A 850 -15.53 18.88 -19.58
C PRO A 850 -15.86 20.26 -19.02
N ASP A 851 -15.58 20.52 -17.75
CA ASP A 851 -15.84 21.82 -17.15
C ASP A 851 -14.72 22.83 -17.46
N GLU A 852 -13.57 22.36 -17.97
CA GLU A 852 -12.40 23.19 -18.26
C GLU A 852 -12.11 23.33 -19.76
N THR A 853 -12.72 22.50 -20.61
CA THR A 853 -12.30 22.35 -22.01
C THR A 853 -13.42 22.19 -23.02
N ASN A 854 -13.11 22.53 -24.28
CA ASN A 854 -13.94 22.24 -25.45
C ASN A 854 -13.11 21.60 -26.57
N ILE A 855 -13.66 20.60 -27.25
CA ILE A 855 -12.97 19.86 -28.32
C ILE A 855 -13.54 20.24 -29.70
N THR A 856 -12.66 20.60 -30.63
CA THR A 856 -12.98 20.78 -32.04
C THR A 856 -12.19 19.80 -32.92
N LEU A 857 -12.82 19.35 -34.01
CA LEU A 857 -12.22 18.46 -35.00
C LEU A 857 -11.96 19.23 -36.29
N GLY A 858 -10.90 18.89 -37.01
CA GLY A 858 -10.55 19.55 -38.26
C GLY A 858 -9.60 18.73 -39.11
N ASN A 859 -9.09 19.37 -40.17
CA ASN A 859 -8.03 18.83 -41.00
C ASN A 859 -7.05 19.95 -41.36
N GLU A 860 -5.77 19.62 -41.48
CA GLU A 860 -4.69 20.56 -41.77
C GLU A 860 -3.60 19.83 -42.57
N ASN A 861 -3.21 20.36 -43.73
CA ASN A 861 -2.08 19.83 -44.54
C ASN A 861 -2.05 18.29 -44.69
N ASN A 862 -3.19 17.69 -45.06
CA ASN A 862 -3.37 16.23 -45.18
C ASN A 862 -3.16 15.45 -43.87
N LEU A 863 -3.46 16.06 -42.74
CA LEU A 863 -3.55 15.45 -41.42
C LEU A 863 -4.94 15.71 -40.86
N SER A 864 -5.55 14.70 -40.24
CA SER A 864 -6.74 14.92 -39.43
C SER A 864 -6.32 15.43 -38.07
N THR A 865 -7.00 16.47 -37.59
CA THR A 865 -6.60 17.24 -36.42
C THR A 865 -7.72 17.33 -35.39
N PHE A 866 -7.32 17.55 -34.15
CA PHE A 866 -8.23 17.97 -33.09
C PHE A 866 -7.58 19.08 -32.27
N ILE A 867 -8.39 19.94 -31.68
CA ILE A 867 -7.94 20.96 -30.76
C ILE A 867 -8.82 20.87 -29.51
N ILE A 868 -8.19 20.72 -28.36
CA ILE A 868 -8.81 20.89 -27.06
C ILE A 868 -8.44 22.29 -26.59
N ARG A 869 -9.42 23.17 -26.36
CA ARG A 869 -9.19 24.54 -25.87
C ARG A 869 -9.52 24.63 -24.40
N GLY A 870 -8.60 25.20 -23.61
CA GLY A 870 -8.85 25.59 -22.23
C GLY A 870 -9.57 26.94 -22.14
N GLN A 871 -10.21 27.21 -21.01
CA GLN A 871 -10.96 28.47 -20.79
C GLN A 871 -10.11 29.74 -20.86
N ASN A 872 -8.80 29.63 -20.63
CA ASN A 872 -7.85 30.74 -20.65
C ASN A 872 -7.18 30.96 -22.01
N GLY A 873 -7.65 30.31 -23.08
CA GLY A 873 -7.06 30.42 -24.42
C GLY A 873 -5.81 29.56 -24.63
N SER A 874 -5.43 28.72 -23.65
CA SER A 874 -4.48 27.63 -23.88
C SER A 874 -5.10 26.53 -24.75
N TRP A 875 -4.25 25.70 -25.35
CA TRP A 875 -4.69 24.65 -26.26
C TRP A 875 -3.80 23.41 -26.18
N LEU A 876 -4.43 22.24 -26.37
CA LEU A 876 -3.77 21.01 -26.77
C LEU A 876 -4.25 20.67 -28.19
N LYS A 877 -3.34 20.74 -29.16
CA LYS A 877 -3.62 20.45 -30.57
C LYS A 877 -2.96 19.13 -30.94
N GLY A 878 -3.70 18.25 -31.62
CA GLY A 878 -3.20 16.95 -32.05
C GLY A 878 -3.42 16.68 -33.53
N TRP A 879 -2.52 15.89 -34.09
CA TRP A 879 -2.52 15.47 -35.49
C TRP A 879 -2.33 13.96 -35.59
N LEU A 880 -3.10 13.30 -36.46
CA LEU A 880 -2.95 11.88 -36.78
C LEU A 880 -2.24 11.72 -38.12
N ASN A 881 -1.04 11.13 -38.09
CA ASN A 881 -0.23 10.90 -39.29
C ASN A 881 -0.86 9.86 -40.22
N ASN A 882 -1.47 8.81 -39.69
CA ASN A 882 -2.03 7.71 -40.48
C ASN A 882 -3.57 7.69 -40.39
N HIS A 883 -4.21 8.80 -40.76
CA HIS A 883 -5.65 9.00 -40.62
C HIS A 883 -6.52 8.22 -41.62
N GLN A 884 -5.94 7.55 -42.62
CA GLN A 884 -6.74 6.71 -43.53
C GLN A 884 -7.51 5.66 -42.71
N HIS A 885 -8.80 5.52 -43.01
CA HIS A 885 -9.72 4.59 -42.34
C HIS A 885 -9.93 4.84 -40.83
N ALA A 886 -9.58 6.03 -40.33
CA ALA A 886 -9.88 6.43 -38.97
C ALA A 886 -11.20 7.23 -38.91
N THR A 887 -12.06 6.90 -37.95
CA THR A 887 -13.27 7.68 -37.64
C THR A 887 -13.06 8.47 -36.38
N TYR A 888 -13.35 9.77 -36.43
CA TYR A 888 -13.29 10.66 -35.27
C TYR A 888 -14.67 10.82 -34.65
N ASN A 889 -14.73 10.75 -33.32
CA ASN A 889 -15.95 11.00 -32.57
C ASN A 889 -15.63 11.87 -31.34
N ASN A 890 -16.47 12.86 -31.07
CA ASN A 890 -16.50 13.57 -29.80
C ASN A 890 -17.85 13.30 -29.13
N THR A 891 -17.88 12.42 -28.13
CA THR A 891 -19.09 12.10 -27.36
C THR A 891 -18.82 12.43 -25.89
N GLU A 892 -19.68 13.23 -25.25
CA GLU A 892 -19.53 13.63 -23.85
C GLU A 892 -18.16 14.25 -23.51
N ASN A 893 -17.62 15.06 -24.43
CA ASN A 893 -16.29 15.67 -24.33
C ASN A 893 -15.15 14.63 -24.20
N VAL A 894 -15.32 13.49 -24.85
CA VAL A 894 -14.28 12.47 -25.03
C VAL A 894 -13.97 12.37 -26.52
N LEU A 895 -12.74 12.70 -26.90
CA LEU A 895 -12.25 12.48 -28.25
C LEU A 895 -11.90 11.00 -28.41
N ARG A 896 -12.47 10.35 -29.42
CA ARG A 896 -12.15 8.99 -29.84
C ARG A 896 -11.73 8.95 -31.31
N ILE A 897 -10.67 8.22 -31.59
CA ILE A 897 -10.20 7.86 -32.93
C ILE A 897 -10.35 6.35 -33.06
N ILE A 898 -11.18 5.92 -34.01
CA ILE A 898 -11.61 4.53 -34.14
C ILE A 898 -11.06 3.95 -35.45
N LYS A 899 -10.48 2.76 -35.38
CA LYS A 899 -10.14 1.94 -36.55
C LYS A 899 -10.74 0.54 -36.38
N GLN A 900 -11.15 -0.09 -37.47
CA GLN A 900 -11.69 -1.45 -37.46
C GLN A 900 -10.74 -2.39 -38.23
N GLY A 901 -10.53 -3.59 -37.69
CA GLY A 901 -9.79 -4.66 -38.38
C GLY A 901 -9.00 -5.55 -37.43
N PHE A 902 -8.15 -6.41 -37.99
CA PHE A 902 -7.22 -7.28 -37.23
C PHE A 902 -6.01 -6.52 -36.68
N THR A 903 -5.67 -5.39 -37.30
CA THR A 903 -4.54 -4.55 -36.91
C THR A 903 -4.97 -3.10 -36.85
N ALA A 904 -4.44 -2.35 -35.89
CA ALA A 904 -4.53 -0.89 -35.88
C ALA A 904 -3.22 -0.27 -35.44
N ASN A 905 -2.85 0.82 -36.13
CA ASN A 905 -1.74 1.67 -35.74
C ASN A 905 -2.25 3.10 -35.54
N PHE A 906 -1.86 3.76 -34.46
CA PHE A 906 -2.14 5.18 -34.21
C PHE A 906 -0.82 5.92 -34.07
N LYS A 907 -0.51 6.79 -35.03
CA LYS A 907 0.69 7.65 -35.04
C LYS A 907 0.26 9.09 -34.78
N ILE A 908 0.21 9.49 -33.52
CA ILE A 908 -0.36 10.75 -33.06
C ILE A 908 0.75 11.66 -32.55
N VAL A 909 0.72 12.93 -32.94
CA VAL A 909 1.52 13.99 -32.31
C VAL A 909 0.57 14.99 -31.67
N MET A 910 0.89 15.43 -30.46
CA MET A 910 0.18 16.48 -29.72
C MET A 910 1.17 17.57 -29.35
N ALA A 911 0.75 18.83 -29.47
CA ALA A 911 1.44 19.99 -28.94
C ALA A 911 0.54 20.67 -27.91
N LEU A 912 1.15 21.14 -26.83
CA LEU A 912 0.48 21.83 -25.74
C LEU A 912 1.11 23.22 -25.59
N GLY A 913 0.28 24.25 -25.44
CA GLY A 913 0.78 25.62 -25.36
C GLY A 913 -0.31 26.66 -25.19
N MET A 914 0.05 27.93 -25.42
CA MET A 914 -0.85 29.08 -25.30
C MET A 914 -0.57 30.11 -26.39
N GLY A 915 -1.60 30.81 -26.86
CA GLY A 915 -1.49 31.79 -27.94
C GLY A 915 -1.83 31.18 -29.29
N THR A 916 -1.12 31.56 -30.35
CA THR A 916 -1.36 31.04 -31.70
C THR A 916 -1.00 29.57 -31.79
N GLU A 917 -1.94 28.75 -32.26
CA GLU A 917 -1.71 27.33 -32.52
C GLU A 917 -0.68 27.12 -33.63
N PRO A 918 0.20 26.11 -33.47
CA PRO A 918 1.13 25.74 -34.52
C PRO A 918 0.41 25.04 -35.66
N VAL A 919 1.07 25.05 -36.82
CA VAL A 919 0.66 24.31 -38.02
C VAL A 919 1.63 23.16 -38.23
N ALA A 920 1.10 21.98 -38.56
CA ALA A 920 1.91 20.81 -38.83
C ALA A 920 1.87 20.41 -40.30
N TYR A 921 2.95 19.76 -40.76
CA TYR A 921 3.05 19.19 -42.10
C TYR A 921 3.38 17.71 -42.01
N ARG A 922 2.71 16.90 -42.83
CA ARG A 922 3.08 15.50 -43.02
C ARG A 922 4.45 15.41 -43.70
N ILE A 923 5.31 14.54 -43.19
CA ILE A 923 6.52 14.06 -43.88
C ILE A 923 6.44 12.54 -44.04
N ALA A 924 7.33 11.94 -44.84
CA ALA A 924 7.25 10.51 -45.19
C ALA A 924 7.13 9.58 -43.97
N THR A 925 7.90 9.85 -42.91
CA THR A 925 7.97 9.00 -41.71
C THR A 925 7.35 9.64 -40.46
N GLY A 926 6.67 10.79 -40.59
CA GLY A 926 6.06 11.45 -39.44
C GLY A 926 5.54 12.87 -39.69
N ILE A 927 5.78 13.77 -38.74
CA ILE A 927 5.17 15.11 -38.72
C ILE A 927 6.23 16.17 -38.39
N ASN A 928 6.18 17.31 -39.08
CA ASN A 928 6.98 18.50 -38.80
C ASN A 928 6.09 19.59 -38.19
N ILE A 929 6.48 20.14 -37.04
CA ILE A 929 5.75 21.19 -36.29
C ILE A 929 6.77 22.23 -35.81
N ASP A 930 6.66 23.49 -36.22
CA ASP A 930 7.51 24.60 -35.74
C ASP A 930 9.01 24.27 -35.60
N LYS A 931 9.60 23.72 -36.67
CA LYS A 931 11.01 23.28 -36.76
C LYS A 931 11.38 22.03 -35.96
N ALA A 932 10.41 21.38 -35.30
CA ALA A 932 10.57 20.05 -34.70
C ALA A 932 10.14 18.96 -35.69
N CYS A 933 11.05 18.03 -36.00
CA CYS A 933 10.75 16.87 -36.82
C CYS A 933 10.53 15.63 -35.94
N ILE A 934 9.31 15.10 -35.98
CA ILE A 934 8.93 13.85 -35.33
C ILE A 934 9.00 12.74 -36.37
N ASN A 935 9.92 11.79 -36.18
CA ASN A 935 10.03 10.58 -37.00
C ASN A 935 9.57 9.37 -36.17
N PHE A 936 8.46 8.75 -36.55
CA PHE A 936 7.89 7.62 -35.81
C PHE A 936 8.80 6.38 -35.81
N ASP A 937 9.66 6.25 -36.82
CA ASP A 937 10.58 5.12 -36.94
C ASP A 937 11.87 5.35 -36.13
N ALA A 938 12.03 6.53 -35.54
CA ALA A 938 13.21 6.93 -34.78
C ALA A 938 12.87 7.70 -33.48
N LEU A 939 11.69 7.48 -32.88
CA LEU A 939 11.26 8.18 -31.65
C LEU A 939 12.29 8.04 -30.50
N PHE A 940 12.97 6.90 -30.42
CA PHE A 940 14.05 6.65 -29.44
C PHE A 940 15.22 7.64 -29.55
N GLN A 941 15.39 8.31 -30.70
CA GLN A 941 16.43 9.32 -30.89
C GLN A 941 16.01 10.72 -30.43
N GLY A 942 14.76 10.91 -30.01
CA GLY A 942 14.19 12.21 -29.67
C GLY A 942 13.80 13.01 -30.92
N LEU A 943 13.52 14.31 -30.74
CA LEU A 943 13.23 15.20 -31.86
C LEU A 943 14.48 15.43 -32.71
N GLN A 944 14.34 15.31 -34.03
CA GLN A 944 15.44 15.60 -34.95
C GLN A 944 15.42 17.09 -35.31
N CYS A 945 16.57 17.76 -35.22
CA CYS A 945 16.71 19.12 -35.74
C CYS A 945 16.58 19.08 -37.26
N VAL A 946 15.67 19.87 -37.82
CA VAL A 946 15.64 20.11 -39.26
C VAL A 946 16.84 20.98 -39.59
N THR A 947 17.92 20.38 -40.11
CA THR A 947 18.93 21.13 -40.84
C THR A 947 18.29 21.60 -42.14
N THR A 948 17.89 22.87 -42.19
CA THR A 948 17.40 23.49 -43.41
C THR A 948 18.55 23.58 -44.40
N THR A 949 18.74 22.56 -45.22
CA THR A 949 19.64 22.63 -46.36
C THR A 949 18.94 23.48 -47.41
N VAL A 950 19.31 24.75 -47.50
CA VAL A 950 18.84 25.64 -48.58
C VAL A 950 19.44 25.11 -49.88
N ILE A 951 18.67 24.34 -50.64
CA ILE A 951 19.03 23.95 -52.01
C ILE A 951 18.74 25.18 -52.88
N ILE A 952 19.77 25.98 -53.16
CA ILE A 952 19.68 27.01 -54.19
C ILE A 952 19.71 26.29 -55.54
N SER A 953 18.54 26.07 -56.12
CA SER A 953 18.43 25.68 -57.53
C SER A 953 18.83 26.86 -58.39
N THR A 954 20.09 26.90 -58.85
CA THR A 954 20.49 27.77 -59.96
C THR A 954 19.97 27.16 -61.26
N THR A 955 18.73 27.44 -61.64
CA THR A 955 18.31 27.28 -63.04
C THR A 955 19.03 28.36 -63.83
N ALA A 956 20.14 27.97 -64.47
CA ALA A 956 20.84 28.81 -65.41
C ALA A 956 19.94 29.08 -66.62
N THR A 957 19.39 30.28 -66.72
CA THR A 957 18.89 30.82 -67.99
C THR A 957 20.12 31.15 -68.85
N PRO A 958 20.29 30.56 -70.04
CA PRO A 958 21.45 30.86 -70.88
C PRO A 958 21.31 32.29 -71.43
N GLY A 959 22.15 33.23 -70.94
CA GLY A 959 22.30 34.53 -71.59
C GLY A 959 22.57 35.77 -70.72
N ILE A 960 22.50 35.70 -69.39
CA ILE A 960 22.69 36.90 -68.55
C ILE A 960 23.90 36.73 -67.62
N LYS A 961 24.97 37.51 -67.88
CA LYS A 961 26.10 37.69 -66.96
C LYS A 961 25.68 38.62 -65.82
N ILE A 962 25.42 38.08 -64.63
CA ILE A 962 25.32 38.84 -63.37
C ILE A 962 26.59 38.55 -62.53
N PRO A 963 27.15 39.52 -61.77
CA PRO A 963 28.36 39.30 -61.00
C PRO A 963 28.16 38.19 -59.98
N SER A 964 29.15 37.30 -59.89
CA SER A 964 29.20 36.20 -58.94
C SER A 964 29.15 36.73 -57.50
N ILE A 965 27.98 36.68 -56.88
CA ILE A 965 27.87 36.73 -55.42
C ILE A 965 28.19 35.32 -54.92
N ILE A 966 29.39 35.14 -54.38
CA ILE A 966 29.76 33.94 -53.62
C ILE A 966 29.10 34.07 -52.25
N ILE A 967 27.96 33.41 -52.04
CA ILE A 967 27.43 33.16 -50.69
C ILE A 967 28.05 31.85 -50.21
N ILE A 968 29.04 31.96 -49.31
CA ILE A 968 29.56 30.83 -48.56
C ILE A 968 28.53 30.50 -47.48
N SER A 969 27.86 29.35 -47.61
CA SER A 969 27.02 28.82 -46.54
C SER A 969 27.93 28.24 -45.44
N ILE A 970 28.11 28.99 -44.37
CA ILE A 970 28.89 28.60 -43.20
C ILE A 970 27.93 28.02 -42.17
N THR A 971 27.99 26.71 -41.95
CA THR A 971 27.42 26.09 -40.75
C THR A 971 28.25 26.53 -39.53
N SER A 972 27.60 27.14 -38.54
CA SER A 972 28.24 27.58 -37.29
C SER A 972 28.96 26.44 -36.56
N THR A 973 28.50 25.20 -36.73
CA THR A 973 29.18 24.00 -36.22
C THR A 973 30.48 23.69 -36.96
N LEU A 974 30.54 23.92 -38.28
CA LEU A 974 31.75 23.67 -39.07
C LEU A 974 32.77 24.79 -38.90
N VAL A 975 32.35 26.06 -38.76
CA VAL A 975 33.29 27.13 -38.34
C VAL A 975 33.73 26.95 -36.90
N GLY A 976 32.88 26.49 -35.98
CA GLY A 976 33.30 26.09 -34.64
C GLY A 976 34.35 24.99 -34.67
N LEU A 977 34.15 23.93 -35.47
CA LEU A 977 35.09 22.82 -35.62
C LEU A 977 36.39 23.25 -36.31
N VAL A 978 36.32 24.06 -37.37
CA VAL A 978 37.48 24.57 -38.11
C VAL A 978 38.26 25.57 -37.27
N VAL A 979 37.59 26.46 -36.51
CA VAL A 979 38.25 27.36 -35.55
C VAL A 979 38.87 26.56 -34.41
N LEU A 980 38.20 25.53 -33.88
CA LEU A 980 38.78 24.66 -32.85
C LEU A 980 40.01 23.90 -33.39
N ILE A 981 39.97 23.40 -34.62
CA ILE A 981 41.09 22.73 -35.29
C ILE A 981 42.23 23.73 -35.53
N ILE A 982 41.94 24.94 -36.03
CA ILE A 982 42.93 25.99 -36.26
C ILE A 982 43.54 26.47 -34.95
N VAL A 983 42.75 26.68 -33.89
CA VAL A 983 43.21 27.04 -32.55
C VAL A 983 44.05 25.92 -31.95
N THR A 984 43.66 24.66 -32.11
CA THR A 984 44.45 23.51 -31.64
C THR A 984 45.78 23.39 -32.41
N ILE A 985 45.78 23.64 -33.72
CA ILE A 985 46.99 23.66 -34.54
C ILE A 985 47.89 24.86 -34.17
N LEU A 986 47.30 26.04 -33.90
CA LEU A 986 48.02 27.24 -33.46
C LEU A 986 48.62 27.04 -32.06
N ILE A 987 47.86 26.49 -31.11
CA ILE A 987 48.35 26.14 -29.78
C ILE A 987 49.48 25.11 -29.88
N ARG A 988 49.35 24.05 -30.70
CA ARG A 988 50.44 23.10 -30.97
C ARG A 988 51.65 23.78 -31.60
N LYS A 989 51.46 24.73 -32.53
CA LYS A 989 52.56 25.50 -33.14
C LYS A 989 53.23 26.42 -32.13
N ILE A 990 52.49 27.05 -31.23
CA ILE A 990 53.02 27.94 -30.17
C ILE A 990 53.78 27.12 -29.13
N ILE A 991 53.25 25.98 -28.68
CA ILE A 991 53.94 25.06 -27.76
C ILE A 991 55.23 24.51 -28.41
N ASN A 992 55.19 24.14 -29.69
CA ASN A 992 56.38 23.68 -30.43
C ASN A 992 57.38 24.81 -30.73
N ARG A 993 56.96 26.08 -30.79
CA ARG A 993 57.85 27.24 -30.91
C ARG A 993 58.51 27.60 -29.58
N ASN A 994 57.80 27.45 -28.47
CA ASN A 994 58.31 27.79 -27.14
C ASN A 994 59.21 26.69 -26.54
N ASN A 995 59.12 25.44 -27.01
CA ASN A 995 60.03 24.35 -26.61
C ASN A 995 61.43 24.40 -27.27
N ARG A 996 61.78 25.47 -27.98
CA ARG A 996 63.12 25.70 -28.57
C ARG A 996 64.01 26.67 -27.78
N ILE A 997 63.61 27.08 -26.59
CA ILE A 997 64.47 27.86 -25.70
C ILE A 997 64.75 27.01 -24.46
N ARG A 998 65.88 26.29 -24.50
CA ARG A 998 66.55 25.83 -23.28
C ARG A 998 67.36 26.99 -22.71
N PRO A 999 67.24 27.26 -21.41
CA PRO A 999 68.40 27.61 -20.61
C PRO A 999 68.75 26.40 -19.74
N THR A 1000 69.95 25.89 -19.97
CA THR A 1000 70.74 25.13 -18.99
C THR A 1000 70.86 25.94 -17.70
N LEU A 1001 70.49 25.35 -16.56
CA LEU A 1001 71.01 25.73 -15.26
C LEU A 1001 70.95 24.52 -14.32
N GLU A 1002 72.13 23.96 -14.09
CA GLU A 1002 72.46 23.09 -12.96
C GLU A 1002 72.24 23.83 -11.64
N ILE A 1003 71.54 23.23 -10.67
CA ILE A 1003 71.84 23.41 -9.25
C ILE A 1003 71.64 22.07 -8.51
N LYS A 1004 72.63 21.74 -7.68
CA LYS A 1004 72.88 20.53 -6.86
C LYS A 1004 71.80 20.21 -5.81
N PRO A 1005 71.75 18.95 -5.33
CA PRO A 1005 70.87 18.54 -4.23
C PRO A 1005 71.46 18.92 -2.86
N THR A 1006 70.60 19.39 -1.96
CA THR A 1006 70.86 19.36 -0.52
C THR A 1006 69.71 18.69 0.22
N VAL A 1007 70.14 17.85 1.14
CA VAL A 1007 69.40 16.99 2.07
C VAL A 1007 68.80 17.81 3.21
N SER A 1008 67.52 17.59 3.51
CA SER A 1008 66.95 17.37 4.85
C SER A 1008 65.46 17.10 4.73
#